data_AF-A0A2T7Q0Z5-F1
#
_entry.id   AF-A0A2T7Q0Z5-F1
#
_cell.length_a   1.000
_cell.length_b   1.000
_cell.length_c   1.000
_cell.angle_alpha   90.00
_cell.angle_beta   90.00
_cell.angle_gamma   90.00
#
_symmetry.space_group_name_H-M   'P 1'
#
loop_
_entity.id
_entity.type
_entity.pdbx_description
1 polymer ?
#
loop_
_entity_poly.entity_id
_entity_poly.type
_entity_poly.pdbx_seq_one_letter_code
_entity_poly.pdbx_strand_id
1 'polypeptide(L)'
;MDSSEVLKYADFGLAKVEGENLEELFYKFADAGEQWNTQSVEEIVKQNSISGSPTYMSPELFQGGEPNIMTDLWALGCVFYEMFAGHPPFLGESKEILKEKVLNKEFPTPKVKGSRLSAKPSPEFLSLLENLLQKDPSRRLGWQGLVNHSFWQGKLSSLAKDFNMSQDTSGIATPASQSTVFEHNASSVLGRIKSLDFRRSIEKSVSRLDVVDSPHHLTFTGDVLRPKTAPGHDTGGSTLFTLSARPHTAVPPDDKVTSPYRQIQSPLTTREVIGGTQEDSGSFDKTSEGNVQKLIFHDSDFTASQIIDNPKIQKPVTAASKFDQKALPVPPFTGEKLNSMTEKELLKHIRAVIESIGSPEKGPPSQKRIHLLHYAASIASSMVVATAFVNTSALMVLAHQIRDCSNVDVRIKLGRVMALIAHFADSLDENVNMCEPLTLVTEVLRENVKNSKLKQGLLPAVGEMLCLVASQEQKNKEGPVEAWAVPSMVYTIITRSCRDGEDPVLNHIAAKIIETITASRGSHAEKFVTNEIGQALWYVYKHSTVDSLRITALSALCHVTWQNPLVFQSVIEVVGLSVVCQALTQGITRVQQAVVTMFGALVASSASISRLTQDKDFLLKIIRLLDSPSTIIRGKALVVIHQLVCRNTEMLLHACQNRLVMYVERDSRHTTPHGTLASGQEHDVVEYLGSCLHLLISGILVQVPIITREMLGSLDAVAGRRHPSAAQVRQLKSTLPLLAVFTHLVTSQVFRGHVVTEEFIKSYGQLMVHVRCIESGETNIESASVSLSVSEFVGSAVSILEGIAQHPTLLMEHQGKIIETILPELVALTGSQNVEVRARALNLLSEISSVLLSQAQFISPGIQDNTDSLLCLITDKLLPMYESLLLDPEPLPSAALALLLSLLEHRPALSRNMCSLGLLPVLFQIITDHHSKSLGRSVHSILGILNCLMNQRDAPMKELYELGLIDELTLVMQEMGHNCWAEAGDASGSHGTRESGQKISILQSALELMHNLLRQVSEVVRKALQLKKGGGGSGEGNKEAEEAEQLLLTNKPLTELTPLLTQLLCHEDSDIQELALKDLSLLVQLFGGESRDSLSQDSQNYYNKALSAAPPRKQKVLLRVIKRLLTTAQHHTESLKQYGTPLLGTIHSLVHTASSHADMALSTLAAEILKLGGKLT
;
A
#
# COMPACT_ATOMS: atom_id res chain seq x y z
N MET A 1 -20.23 3.93 -13.12
CA MET A 1 -20.28 5.35 -13.54
C MET A 1 -20.12 6.17 -12.29
N ASP A 2 -19.16 7.09 -12.26
CA ASP A 2 -18.92 7.94 -11.08
C ASP A 2 -19.82 9.19 -11.10
N SER A 3 -19.62 10.09 -10.13
CA SER A 3 -20.36 11.34 -10.00
C SER A 3 -20.19 12.30 -11.18
N SER A 4 -19.21 12.06 -12.05
CA SER A 4 -18.86 12.87 -13.21
C SER A 4 -19.28 12.23 -14.54
N GLU A 5 -20.16 11.22 -14.48
CA GLU A 5 -20.64 10.45 -15.63
C GLU A 5 -19.56 9.66 -16.39
N VAL A 6 -18.37 9.47 -15.79
CA VAL A 6 -17.29 8.68 -16.39
C VAL A 6 -17.54 7.20 -16.15
N LEU A 7 -17.48 6.39 -17.22
CA LEU A 7 -17.54 4.94 -17.10
C LEU A 7 -16.19 4.40 -16.61
N LYS A 8 -16.22 3.64 -15.52
CA LYS A 8 -15.07 2.95 -14.91
C LYS A 8 -15.44 1.47 -14.78
N TYR A 9 -14.51 0.56 -15.07
CA TYR A 9 -14.65 -0.85 -14.70
C TYR A 9 -14.68 -0.93 -13.17
N ALA A 10 -15.74 -1.53 -12.62
CA ALA A 10 -16.04 -1.46 -11.18
C ALA A 10 -15.81 -2.79 -10.44
N ASP A 11 -15.74 -3.91 -11.18
CA ASP A 11 -15.61 -5.24 -10.62
C ASP A 11 -14.55 -6.02 -11.41
N PHE A 12 -13.52 -6.48 -10.69
CA PHE A 12 -12.41 -7.28 -11.22
C PHE A 12 -12.40 -8.70 -10.62
N GLY A 13 -13.47 -9.11 -9.91
CA GLY A 13 -13.51 -10.40 -9.20
C GLY A 13 -13.40 -11.63 -10.11
N LEU A 14 -13.70 -11.50 -11.40
CA LEU A 14 -13.52 -12.53 -12.42
C LEU A 14 -12.49 -12.13 -13.49
N ALA A 15 -11.75 -11.04 -13.28
CA ALA A 15 -10.66 -10.65 -14.17
C ALA A 15 -9.45 -11.57 -13.94
N LYS A 16 -8.72 -11.88 -15.01
CA LYS A 16 -7.49 -12.69 -14.96
C LYS A 16 -6.44 -12.15 -15.91
N VAL A 17 -5.17 -12.41 -15.62
CA VAL A 17 -4.11 -12.21 -16.60
C VAL A 17 -4.22 -13.29 -17.69
N GLU A 18 -3.89 -12.95 -18.94
CA GLU A 18 -3.90 -13.92 -20.04
C GLU A 18 -3.01 -15.13 -19.70
N GLY A 19 -3.58 -16.33 -19.72
CA GLY A 19 -2.90 -17.58 -19.37
C GLY A 19 -2.98 -18.00 -17.90
N GLU A 20 -3.59 -17.20 -17.02
CA GLU A 20 -3.83 -17.60 -15.62
C GLU A 20 -5.07 -18.50 -15.47
N ASN A 21 -4.95 -19.46 -14.56
CA ASN A 21 -6.07 -20.30 -14.11
C ASN A 21 -6.70 -19.71 -12.84
N LEU A 22 -7.84 -19.04 -13.00
CA LEU A 22 -8.61 -18.43 -11.91
C LEU A 22 -9.04 -19.45 -10.85
N GLU A 23 -9.34 -20.70 -11.23
CA GLU A 23 -9.72 -21.74 -10.28
C GLU A 23 -8.55 -22.09 -9.36
N GLU A 24 -7.35 -22.29 -9.93
CA GLU A 24 -6.12 -22.55 -9.16
C GLU A 24 -5.80 -21.37 -8.21
N LEU A 25 -6.02 -20.15 -8.68
CA LEU A 25 -5.82 -18.91 -7.90
C LEU A 25 -6.81 -18.83 -6.72
N PHE A 26 -8.08 -19.18 -6.93
CA PHE A 26 -9.08 -19.27 -5.86
C PHE A 26 -8.79 -20.39 -4.86
N TYR A 27 -8.29 -21.54 -5.31
CA TYR A 27 -7.83 -22.61 -4.41
C TYR A 27 -6.64 -22.14 -3.55
N LYS A 28 -5.67 -21.44 -4.14
CA LYS A 28 -4.51 -20.88 -3.40
C LYS A 28 -4.92 -19.82 -2.38
N PHE A 29 -5.91 -18.98 -2.69
CA PHE A 29 -6.43 -18.01 -1.72
C PHE A 29 -7.23 -18.66 -0.59
N ALA A 30 -7.94 -19.76 -0.86
CA ALA A 30 -8.64 -20.51 0.16
C ALA A 30 -7.69 -21.22 1.15
N ASP A 31 -6.56 -21.74 0.67
CA ASP A 31 -5.53 -22.38 1.52
C ASP A 31 -4.75 -21.35 2.38
N ALA A 32 -4.69 -20.09 1.98
CA ALA A 32 -3.93 -19.03 2.67
C ALA A 32 -4.62 -18.43 3.92
N GLY A 33 -5.84 -18.86 4.26
CA GLY A 33 -6.38 -18.76 5.62
C GLY A 33 -6.52 -17.37 6.25
N GLU A 34 -7.10 -16.37 5.56
CA GLU A 34 -7.61 -15.15 6.22
C GLU A 34 -9.01 -14.75 5.70
N GLN A 35 -9.98 -14.69 6.61
CA GLN A 35 -11.25 -13.93 6.49
C GLN A 35 -12.37 -14.34 5.51
N TRP A 36 -12.43 -15.57 5.00
CA TRP A 36 -13.65 -16.03 4.30
C TRP A 36 -14.53 -16.93 5.19
N ASN A 37 -15.60 -16.35 5.71
CA ASN A 37 -16.59 -17.05 6.52
C ASN A 37 -17.49 -17.94 5.65
N THR A 38 -17.56 -19.23 6.02
CA THR A 38 -18.72 -20.13 5.85
C THR A 38 -19.23 -20.42 4.42
N GLN A 39 -18.36 -20.49 3.42
CA GLN A 39 -18.67 -21.20 2.17
C GLN A 39 -17.55 -22.19 1.86
N SER A 40 -17.92 -23.42 1.47
CA SER A 40 -16.95 -24.42 1.07
C SER A 40 -16.23 -23.96 -0.21
N VAL A 41 -14.94 -24.28 -0.35
CA VAL A 41 -14.13 -23.94 -1.53
C VAL A 41 -14.82 -24.43 -2.82
N GLU A 42 -15.53 -25.57 -2.74
CA GLU A 42 -16.34 -26.14 -3.81
C GLU A 42 -17.58 -25.29 -4.16
N GLU A 43 -18.17 -24.57 -3.20
CA GLU A 43 -19.30 -23.64 -3.44
C GLU A 43 -18.84 -22.31 -4.02
N ILE A 44 -17.68 -21.78 -3.61
CA ILE A 44 -17.09 -20.56 -4.18
C ILE A 44 -16.66 -20.82 -5.62
N VAL A 45 -15.99 -21.95 -5.85
CA VAL A 45 -15.65 -22.41 -7.20
C VAL A 45 -16.93 -22.69 -7.98
N LYS A 46 -17.99 -23.32 -7.44
CA LYS A 46 -19.27 -23.47 -8.18
C LYS A 46 -20.03 -22.17 -8.45
N GLN A 47 -19.99 -21.18 -7.55
CA GLN A 47 -20.67 -19.89 -7.77
C GLN A 47 -19.90 -19.02 -8.77
N ASN A 48 -18.57 -19.07 -8.77
CA ASN A 48 -17.70 -18.21 -9.58
C ASN A 48 -17.13 -18.89 -10.84
N SER A 49 -17.09 -20.23 -10.93
CA SER A 49 -16.75 -21.00 -12.16
C SER A 49 -17.88 -20.99 -13.19
N ILE A 50 -19.08 -20.49 -12.82
CA ILE A 50 -20.14 -20.21 -13.79
C ILE A 50 -19.79 -18.90 -14.51
N SER A 51 -18.76 -18.95 -15.35
CA SER A 51 -18.66 -18.32 -16.66
C SER A 51 -19.34 -16.94 -16.84
N GLY A 52 -19.17 -15.99 -15.92
CA GLY A 52 -19.77 -14.66 -15.99
C GLY A 52 -21.25 -14.62 -16.42
N SER A 53 -21.68 -13.48 -16.95
CA SER A 53 -22.99 -13.38 -17.63
C SER A 53 -22.88 -13.95 -19.04
N PRO A 54 -23.56 -15.06 -19.39
CA PRO A 54 -23.43 -15.70 -20.70
C PRO A 54 -23.93 -14.79 -21.85
N THR A 55 -24.67 -13.72 -21.52
CA THR A 55 -25.24 -12.75 -22.44
C THR A 55 -24.21 -12.00 -23.29
N TYR A 56 -23.00 -11.78 -22.77
CA TYR A 56 -21.92 -11.05 -23.46
C TYR A 56 -20.80 -11.97 -23.94
N MET A 57 -20.94 -13.28 -23.72
CA MET A 57 -19.93 -14.27 -24.02
C MET A 57 -19.76 -14.44 -25.54
N SER A 58 -18.51 -14.54 -25.98
CA SER A 58 -18.18 -14.67 -27.40
C SER A 58 -18.41 -16.09 -27.94
N PRO A 59 -18.55 -16.26 -29.26
CA PRO A 59 -18.77 -17.57 -29.89
C PRO A 59 -17.73 -18.62 -29.50
N GLU A 60 -16.47 -18.23 -29.45
CA GLU A 60 -15.35 -19.10 -29.10
C GLU A 60 -15.38 -19.54 -27.62
N LEU A 61 -15.86 -18.71 -26.69
CA LEU A 61 -16.05 -19.09 -25.29
C LEU A 61 -17.18 -20.13 -25.14
N PHE A 62 -18.28 -20.00 -25.90
CA PHE A 62 -19.33 -21.03 -25.93
C PHE A 62 -18.87 -22.37 -26.53
N GLN A 63 -17.77 -22.37 -27.28
CA GLN A 63 -17.12 -23.55 -27.85
C GLN A 63 -16.04 -24.12 -26.93
N GLY A 64 -15.82 -23.54 -25.75
CA GLY A 64 -14.83 -24.00 -24.76
C GLY A 64 -13.43 -23.40 -24.94
N GLY A 65 -13.30 -22.29 -25.66
CA GLY A 65 -12.05 -21.54 -25.74
C GLY A 65 -11.74 -20.75 -24.46
N GLU A 66 -10.52 -20.25 -24.35
CA GLU A 66 -10.07 -19.39 -23.25
C GLU A 66 -10.34 -17.90 -23.52
N PRO A 67 -10.64 -17.09 -22.48
CA PRO A 67 -10.73 -15.65 -22.59
C PRO A 67 -9.42 -15.01 -23.06
N ASN A 68 -9.52 -14.03 -23.95
CA ASN A 68 -8.39 -13.26 -24.48
C ASN A 68 -8.87 -11.86 -24.93
N ILE A 69 -7.94 -11.00 -25.37
CA ILE A 69 -8.29 -9.65 -25.84
C ILE A 69 -9.41 -9.65 -26.90
N MET A 70 -9.46 -10.61 -27.83
CA MET A 70 -10.51 -10.65 -28.85
C MET A 70 -11.88 -11.00 -28.28
N THR A 71 -11.95 -11.83 -27.24
CA THR A 71 -13.21 -12.17 -26.56
C THR A 71 -13.79 -10.94 -25.85
N ASP A 72 -12.91 -10.09 -25.30
CA ASP A 72 -13.31 -8.84 -24.64
C ASP A 72 -13.81 -7.79 -25.65
N LEU A 73 -13.18 -7.71 -26.83
CA LEU A 73 -13.63 -6.82 -27.91
C LEU A 73 -15.02 -7.23 -28.46
N TRP A 74 -15.34 -8.52 -28.46
CA TRP A 74 -16.71 -8.98 -28.74
C TRP A 74 -17.69 -8.50 -27.67
N ALA A 75 -17.35 -8.69 -26.39
CA ALA A 75 -18.19 -8.26 -25.27
C ALA A 75 -18.44 -6.73 -25.33
N LEU A 76 -17.42 -5.94 -25.68
CA LEU A 76 -17.54 -4.51 -25.93
C LEU A 76 -18.53 -4.19 -27.05
N GLY A 77 -18.51 -4.94 -28.16
CA GLY A 77 -19.49 -4.83 -29.23
C GLY A 77 -20.92 -5.10 -28.75
N CYS A 78 -21.11 -6.11 -27.90
CA CYS A 78 -22.42 -6.40 -27.29
C CYS A 78 -22.89 -5.27 -26.37
N VAL A 79 -21.99 -4.67 -25.59
CA VAL A 79 -22.29 -3.52 -24.72
C VAL A 79 -22.66 -2.29 -25.55
N PHE A 80 -21.93 -1.98 -26.62
CA PHE A 80 -22.28 -0.86 -27.51
C PHE A 80 -23.64 -1.07 -28.16
N TYR A 81 -23.93 -2.29 -28.62
CA TYR A 81 -25.25 -2.64 -29.13
C TYR A 81 -26.34 -2.36 -28.09
N GLU A 82 -26.14 -2.81 -26.86
CA GLU A 82 -27.10 -2.66 -25.77
C GLU A 82 -27.30 -1.20 -25.35
N MET A 83 -26.22 -0.42 -25.27
CA MET A 83 -26.30 1.01 -24.99
C MET A 83 -27.19 1.75 -26.00
N PHE A 84 -27.21 1.29 -27.26
CA PHE A 84 -28.08 1.87 -28.29
C PHE A 84 -29.50 1.29 -28.29
N ALA A 85 -29.65 -0.04 -28.23
CA ALA A 85 -30.93 -0.73 -28.39
C ALA A 85 -31.73 -0.87 -27.08
N GLY A 86 -31.09 -0.69 -25.93
CA GLY A 86 -31.64 -0.95 -24.60
C GLY A 86 -31.76 -2.45 -24.25
N HIS A 87 -31.18 -3.33 -25.07
CA HIS A 87 -31.09 -4.76 -24.84
C HIS A 87 -29.89 -5.35 -25.61
N PRO A 88 -29.31 -6.48 -25.17
CA PRO A 88 -28.16 -7.10 -25.85
C PRO A 88 -28.54 -7.67 -27.22
N PRO A 89 -27.54 -7.90 -28.11
CA PRO A 89 -27.78 -8.36 -29.48
C PRO A 89 -28.35 -9.79 -29.54
N PHE A 90 -27.97 -10.63 -28.58
CA PHE A 90 -28.43 -12.01 -28.47
C PHE A 90 -29.11 -12.22 -27.11
N LEU A 91 -30.35 -12.71 -27.15
CA LEU A 91 -31.14 -13.07 -25.98
C LEU A 91 -31.68 -14.47 -26.16
N GLY A 92 -31.54 -15.35 -25.18
CA GLY A 92 -32.09 -16.71 -25.18
C GLY A 92 -32.79 -17.00 -23.86
N GLU A 93 -33.90 -17.73 -23.92
CA GLU A 93 -34.64 -18.16 -22.73
C GLU A 93 -33.89 -19.25 -21.94
N SER A 94 -32.96 -19.95 -22.61
CA SER A 94 -32.03 -20.90 -22.01
C SER A 94 -30.60 -20.66 -22.54
N LYS A 95 -29.60 -21.19 -21.83
CA LYS A 95 -28.18 -21.10 -22.24
C LYS A 95 -27.94 -21.76 -23.60
N GLU A 96 -28.67 -22.82 -23.92
CA GLU A 96 -28.60 -23.55 -25.20
C GLU A 96 -29.14 -22.70 -26.35
N ILE A 97 -30.28 -22.03 -26.15
CA ILE A 97 -30.88 -21.12 -27.14
C ILE A 97 -29.97 -19.90 -27.35
N LEU A 98 -29.37 -19.37 -26.28
CA LEU A 98 -28.42 -18.27 -26.37
C LEU A 98 -27.17 -18.69 -27.14
N LYS A 99 -26.59 -19.85 -26.82
CA LYS A 99 -25.47 -20.45 -27.54
C LYS A 99 -25.78 -20.64 -29.03
N GLU A 100 -26.93 -21.19 -29.37
CA GLU A 100 -27.35 -21.34 -30.77
C GLU A 100 -27.42 -19.99 -31.49
N LYS A 101 -27.97 -18.95 -30.85
CA LYS A 101 -28.07 -17.61 -31.44
C LYS A 101 -26.70 -16.97 -31.65
N VAL A 102 -25.83 -17.03 -30.65
CA VAL A 102 -24.47 -16.48 -30.73
C VAL A 102 -23.64 -17.19 -31.81
N LEU A 103 -23.76 -18.51 -31.92
CA LEU A 103 -23.01 -19.30 -32.91
C LEU A 103 -23.58 -19.18 -34.33
N ASN A 104 -24.90 -19.19 -34.50
CA ASN A 104 -25.52 -19.41 -35.82
C ASN A 104 -26.27 -18.22 -36.38
N LYS A 105 -26.74 -17.25 -35.56
CA LYS A 105 -27.47 -16.08 -36.05
C LYS A 105 -26.57 -14.85 -36.18
N GLU A 106 -26.82 -14.04 -37.22
CA GLU A 106 -26.24 -12.69 -37.28
C GLU A 106 -26.94 -11.79 -36.26
N PHE A 107 -26.23 -10.77 -35.75
CA PHE A 107 -26.84 -9.84 -34.81
C PHE A 107 -27.88 -8.97 -35.55
N PRO A 108 -29.07 -8.72 -34.95
CA PRO A 108 -30.11 -7.95 -35.61
C PRO A 108 -29.75 -6.46 -35.63
N THR A 109 -30.16 -5.70 -36.65
CA THR A 109 -29.93 -4.24 -36.66
C THR A 109 -30.48 -3.57 -35.39
N PRO A 110 -29.70 -2.74 -34.67
CA PRO A 110 -30.12 -2.09 -33.43
C PRO A 110 -31.39 -1.23 -33.61
N LYS A 111 -32.39 -1.41 -32.73
CA LYS A 111 -33.65 -0.63 -32.74
C LYS A 111 -34.02 -0.19 -31.32
N VAL A 112 -34.31 1.10 -31.15
CA VAL A 112 -34.75 1.66 -29.86
C VAL A 112 -36.21 1.28 -29.58
N LYS A 113 -36.49 0.59 -28.46
CA LYS A 113 -37.86 0.31 -28.02
C LYS A 113 -38.48 1.54 -27.34
N GLY A 114 -39.70 1.91 -27.75
CA GLY A 114 -40.57 2.82 -26.96
C GLY A 114 -40.52 4.32 -27.27
N SER A 115 -39.73 4.79 -28.25
CA SER A 115 -39.70 6.22 -28.64
C SER A 115 -40.45 6.50 -29.96
N ARG A 116 -41.15 7.64 -30.04
CA ARG A 116 -41.78 8.17 -31.28
C ARG A 116 -40.76 8.65 -32.32
N LEU A 117 -39.47 8.68 -31.96
CA LEU A 117 -38.35 8.98 -32.82
C LEU A 117 -37.59 7.67 -33.08
N SER A 118 -37.85 7.05 -34.23
CA SER A 118 -37.06 5.90 -34.72
C SER A 118 -35.68 6.39 -35.18
N ALA A 119 -34.80 6.72 -34.24
CA ALA A 119 -33.41 7.03 -34.56
C ALA A 119 -32.74 5.76 -35.12
N LYS A 120 -32.37 5.80 -36.41
CA LYS A 120 -31.58 4.73 -37.03
C LYS A 120 -30.12 4.88 -36.58
N PRO A 121 -29.39 3.78 -36.32
CA PRO A 121 -27.96 3.85 -36.03
C PRO A 121 -27.21 4.45 -37.23
N SER A 122 -26.17 5.24 -36.97
CA SER A 122 -25.34 5.80 -38.05
C SER A 122 -24.58 4.68 -38.78
N PRO A 123 -24.24 4.85 -40.06
CA PRO A 123 -23.49 3.83 -40.81
C PRO A 123 -22.12 3.54 -40.19
N GLU A 124 -21.47 4.53 -39.58
CA GLU A 124 -20.20 4.34 -38.86
C GLU A 124 -20.38 3.51 -37.59
N PHE A 125 -21.48 3.70 -36.86
CA PHE A 125 -21.77 2.89 -35.68
C PHE A 125 -22.12 1.45 -36.05
N LEU A 126 -22.89 1.25 -37.13
CA LEU A 126 -23.17 -0.08 -37.68
C LEU A 126 -21.89 -0.78 -38.13
N SER A 127 -21.02 -0.11 -38.90
CA SER A 127 -19.71 -0.62 -39.31
C SER A 127 -18.85 -1.02 -38.10
N LEU A 128 -18.87 -0.24 -37.02
CA LEU A 128 -18.13 -0.57 -35.79
C LEU A 128 -18.65 -1.87 -35.17
N LEU A 129 -19.98 -2.02 -35.06
CA LEU A 129 -20.61 -3.23 -34.54
C LEU A 129 -20.37 -4.45 -35.45
N GLU A 130 -20.46 -4.29 -36.76
CA GLU A 130 -20.19 -5.34 -37.74
C GLU A 130 -18.75 -5.87 -37.62
N ASN A 131 -17.79 -5.00 -37.33
CA ASN A 131 -16.39 -5.38 -37.18
C ASN A 131 -16.08 -5.98 -35.79
N LEU A 132 -16.74 -5.54 -34.71
CA LEU A 132 -16.57 -6.08 -33.35
C LEU A 132 -17.34 -7.40 -33.12
N LEU A 133 -18.50 -7.57 -33.74
CA LEU A 133 -19.36 -8.75 -33.62
C LEU A 133 -19.13 -9.78 -34.74
N GLN A 134 -17.90 -9.84 -35.28
CA GLN A 134 -17.46 -10.93 -36.14
C GLN A 134 -17.29 -12.21 -35.32
N LYS A 135 -17.93 -13.29 -35.77
CA LYS A 135 -17.89 -14.57 -35.05
C LYS A 135 -16.52 -15.22 -35.09
N ASP A 136 -15.83 -15.08 -36.23
CA ASP A 136 -14.44 -15.49 -36.38
C ASP A 136 -13.54 -14.45 -35.72
N PRO A 137 -12.82 -14.79 -34.62
CA PRO A 137 -11.96 -13.85 -33.91
C PRO A 137 -10.81 -13.34 -34.78
N SER A 138 -10.39 -14.08 -35.81
CA SER A 138 -9.32 -13.63 -36.73
C SER A 138 -9.76 -12.52 -37.68
N ARG A 139 -11.07 -12.40 -37.92
CA ARG A 139 -11.69 -11.34 -38.73
C ARG A 139 -12.22 -10.19 -37.88
N ARG A 140 -12.19 -10.34 -36.56
CA ARG A 140 -12.70 -9.36 -35.60
C ARG A 140 -11.77 -8.16 -35.51
N LEU A 141 -12.36 -6.99 -35.31
CA LEU A 141 -11.62 -5.74 -35.18
C LEU A 141 -10.68 -5.81 -33.97
N GLY A 142 -9.37 -5.78 -34.21
CA GLY A 142 -8.38 -5.66 -33.16
C GLY A 142 -8.25 -4.22 -32.63
N TRP A 143 -7.43 -4.05 -31.60
CA TRP A 143 -7.23 -2.77 -30.90
C TRP A 143 -6.87 -1.60 -31.83
N GLN A 144 -5.94 -1.81 -32.75
CA GLN A 144 -5.49 -0.75 -33.67
C GLN A 144 -6.59 -0.36 -34.67
N GLY A 145 -7.43 -1.31 -35.08
CA GLY A 145 -8.60 -1.04 -35.91
C GLY A 145 -9.71 -0.32 -35.14
N LEU A 146 -9.92 -0.67 -33.86
CA LEU A 146 -10.91 -0.05 -32.99
C LEU A 146 -10.60 1.43 -32.74
N VAL A 147 -9.36 1.75 -32.35
CA VAL A 147 -8.95 3.11 -32.00
C VAL A 147 -8.97 4.04 -33.23
N ASN A 148 -8.63 3.50 -34.40
CA ASN A 148 -8.65 4.24 -35.68
C ASN A 148 -10.01 4.24 -36.38
N HIS A 149 -11.06 3.65 -35.78
CA HIS A 149 -12.36 3.53 -36.43
C HIS A 149 -13.02 4.91 -36.62
N SER A 150 -13.66 5.12 -37.78
CA SER A 150 -14.28 6.40 -38.17
C SER A 150 -15.36 6.89 -37.21
N PHE A 151 -15.99 5.99 -36.46
CA PHE A 151 -16.98 6.29 -35.41
C PHE A 151 -16.46 7.30 -34.38
N TRP A 152 -15.18 7.23 -34.02
CA TRP A 152 -14.59 8.10 -32.98
C TRP A 152 -14.27 9.51 -33.46
N GLN A 153 -14.35 9.79 -34.76
CA GLN A 153 -14.06 11.11 -35.35
C GLN A 153 -12.72 11.70 -34.87
N GLY A 154 -11.71 10.85 -34.69
CA GLY A 154 -10.36 11.25 -34.25
C GLY A 154 -10.20 11.52 -32.74
N LYS A 155 -11.25 11.35 -31.91
CA LYS A 155 -11.16 11.56 -30.46
C LYS A 155 -10.17 10.63 -29.75
N LEU A 156 -9.91 9.44 -30.30
CA LEU A 156 -8.95 8.47 -29.77
C LEU A 156 -7.59 8.50 -30.50
N SER A 157 -7.32 9.53 -31.30
CA SER A 157 -6.11 9.63 -32.12
C SER A 157 -4.81 9.77 -31.31
N SER A 158 -4.85 10.26 -30.07
CA SER A 158 -3.70 10.26 -29.16
C SER A 158 -3.30 8.83 -28.79
N LEU A 159 -4.28 8.00 -28.42
CA LEU A 159 -4.08 6.59 -28.09
C LEU A 159 -3.57 5.80 -29.31
N ALA A 160 -3.99 6.17 -30.53
CA ALA A 160 -3.48 5.56 -31.77
C ALA A 160 -1.97 5.83 -31.98
N LYS A 161 -1.45 6.99 -31.55
CA LYS A 161 -0.04 7.35 -31.72
C LYS A 161 0.87 6.50 -30.83
N ASP A 162 0.43 6.17 -29.62
CA ASP A 162 1.19 5.34 -28.69
C ASP A 162 1.40 3.91 -29.22
N PHE A 163 0.42 3.39 -29.97
CA PHE A 163 0.54 2.10 -30.67
C PHE A 163 1.30 2.17 -32.00
N ASN A 164 1.35 3.32 -32.67
CA ASN A 164 2.08 3.48 -33.94
C ASN A 164 3.58 3.79 -33.75
N MET A 165 3.97 4.45 -32.66
CA MET A 165 5.38 4.79 -32.36
C MET A 165 6.27 3.57 -32.08
N SER A 166 5.68 2.39 -31.89
CA SER A 166 6.42 1.14 -31.65
C SER A 166 6.75 0.34 -32.93
N GLN A 167 6.41 0.83 -34.13
CA GLN A 167 6.65 0.11 -35.41
C GLN A 167 7.58 0.79 -36.43
N ASP A 168 8.01 2.04 -36.25
CA ASP A 168 8.95 2.71 -37.17
C ASP A 168 10.41 2.58 -36.71
N THR A 169 11.08 1.46 -37.04
CA THR A 169 12.56 1.38 -37.19
C THR A 169 13.00 0.06 -37.85
N SER A 170 12.95 -0.02 -39.18
CA SER A 170 13.83 -0.90 -39.97
C SER A 170 13.91 -0.53 -41.46
N GLY A 171 15.10 -0.07 -41.90
CA GLY A 171 15.50 0.18 -43.30
C GLY A 171 16.01 1.61 -43.49
N ILE A 172 17.27 1.92 -43.80
CA ILE A 172 18.15 1.38 -44.85
C ILE A 172 19.63 1.54 -44.42
N ALA A 173 20.46 0.55 -44.78
CA ALA A 173 21.90 0.51 -44.50
C ALA A 173 22.75 1.36 -45.46
N THR A 174 23.84 1.95 -44.96
CA THR A 174 25.03 2.38 -45.71
C THR A 174 26.30 2.14 -44.87
N PRO A 175 27.45 1.72 -45.46
CA PRO A 175 28.64 1.40 -44.67
C PRO A 175 29.68 2.54 -44.61
N ALA A 176 30.41 2.55 -43.48
CA ALA A 176 31.81 2.96 -43.29
C ALA A 176 32.25 4.40 -43.60
N SER A 177 32.51 5.19 -42.55
CA SER A 177 33.88 5.57 -42.11
C SER A 177 33.81 6.69 -41.06
N GLN A 178 33.88 6.33 -39.78
CA GLN A 178 34.79 6.90 -38.76
C GLN A 178 34.46 6.37 -37.35
N SER A 179 35.49 5.73 -36.78
CA SER A 179 35.85 5.61 -35.36
C SER A 179 34.92 4.94 -34.34
N THR A 180 35.41 3.77 -33.87
CA THR A 180 35.37 3.19 -32.48
C THR A 180 33.99 2.78 -31.93
N VAL A 181 33.50 1.53 -32.05
CA VAL A 181 33.89 0.21 -31.45
C VAL A 181 34.08 0.27 -29.93
N PHE A 182 33.47 -0.52 -29.01
CA PHE A 182 32.71 -1.79 -28.95
C PHE A 182 31.73 -1.66 -27.74
N GLU A 183 30.43 -2.00 -27.81
CA GLU A 183 29.78 -3.32 -27.59
C GLU A 183 29.87 -3.93 -26.17
N HIS A 184 28.75 -3.93 -25.40
CA HIS A 184 27.92 -5.12 -25.05
C HIS A 184 26.78 -4.82 -24.02
N ASN A 185 25.68 -5.59 -24.12
CA ASN A 185 24.58 -5.86 -23.15
C ASN A 185 23.42 -4.82 -23.09
N ALA A 186 22.12 -5.13 -22.97
CA ALA A 186 21.37 -6.33 -22.56
C ALA A 186 19.88 -6.27 -23.01
N SER A 187 19.20 -7.44 -22.92
CA SER A 187 17.78 -7.67 -22.52
C SER A 187 16.63 -7.04 -23.33
N SER A 188 15.68 -7.81 -23.90
CA SER A 188 14.58 -8.50 -23.18
C SER A 188 13.90 -7.54 -22.19
N VAL A 189 12.60 -7.22 -22.23
CA VAL A 189 11.52 -8.10 -21.76
C VAL A 189 10.18 -7.43 -22.10
N LEU A 190 9.39 -8.07 -22.97
CA LEU A 190 7.96 -8.26 -22.76
C LEU A 190 7.75 -9.74 -23.07
N GLY A 191 8.20 -10.58 -22.13
CA GLY A 191 8.05 -12.04 -22.23
C GLY A 191 6.60 -12.36 -21.88
N ARG A 192 5.70 -12.70 -22.81
CA ARG A 192 5.74 -13.79 -23.80
C ARG A 192 5.79 -15.16 -23.12
N ILE A 193 4.66 -15.57 -22.59
CA ILE A 193 4.30 -16.98 -22.54
C ILE A 193 3.93 -17.39 -23.98
N LYS A 194 4.62 -18.40 -24.52
CA LYS A 194 4.20 -19.14 -25.72
C LYS A 194 3.85 -20.57 -25.31
N SER A 195 2.63 -20.93 -25.64
CA SER A 195 2.00 -22.25 -25.68
C SER A 195 2.70 -23.27 -26.59
N LEU A 196 2.52 -24.58 -26.32
CA LEU A 196 1.61 -25.51 -27.03
C LEU A 196 1.99 -27.00 -26.74
N ASP A 197 0.98 -27.81 -26.38
CA ASP A 197 0.55 -29.10 -26.99
C ASP A 197 1.51 -30.32 -27.10
N PHE A 198 1.13 -31.61 -27.05
CA PHE A 198 -0.12 -32.38 -26.89
C PHE A 198 0.25 -33.88 -26.79
N ARG A 199 -0.58 -34.71 -26.14
CA ARG A 199 -1.10 -36.05 -26.54
C ARG A 199 -1.04 -37.17 -25.49
N ARG A 200 -2.25 -37.77 -25.33
CA ARG A 200 -2.55 -39.23 -25.23
C ARG A 200 -2.08 -39.92 -23.93
N SER A 201 -2.77 -40.87 -23.32
CA SER A 201 -3.98 -41.63 -23.66
C SER A 201 -4.23 -42.61 -22.48
N ILE A 202 -5.50 -42.94 -22.26
CA ILE A 202 -6.01 -44.32 -22.05
C ILE A 202 -5.78 -45.06 -20.71
N GLU A 203 -6.94 -45.38 -20.09
CA GLU A 203 -7.37 -46.61 -19.37
C GLU A 203 -6.63 -47.08 -18.09
N LYS A 204 -7.32 -47.10 -16.93
CA LYS A 204 -8.11 -48.22 -16.36
C LYS A 204 -7.35 -49.54 -16.18
N SER A 205 -7.14 -49.95 -14.92
CA SER A 205 -7.53 -51.24 -14.29
C SER A 205 -6.68 -51.46 -13.02
N VAL A 206 -7.24 -51.40 -11.81
CA VAL A 206 -7.98 -52.46 -11.06
C VAL A 206 -7.06 -53.40 -10.28
N SER A 207 -7.28 -53.40 -8.94
CA SER A 207 -7.13 -54.52 -7.98
C SER A 207 -5.70 -54.92 -7.58
N ARG A 208 -5.39 -55.39 -6.36
CA ARG A 208 -6.09 -55.61 -5.08
C ARG A 208 -5.03 -56.30 -4.17
N LEU A 209 -5.20 -56.19 -2.84
CA LEU A 209 -4.89 -57.24 -1.84
C LEU A 209 -3.39 -57.56 -1.61
N ASP A 210 -2.86 -57.80 -0.41
CA ASP A 210 -3.35 -57.71 0.96
C ASP A 210 -2.19 -58.14 1.89
N VAL A 211 -2.35 -57.82 3.19
CA VAL A 211 -1.91 -58.62 4.36
C VAL A 211 -0.43 -58.46 4.81
N VAL A 212 -0.14 -57.68 5.88
CA VAL A 212 -0.37 -57.90 7.35
C VAL A 212 0.84 -58.65 7.97
N ASP A 213 1.53 -58.22 9.04
CA ASP A 213 1.03 -57.95 10.40
C ASP A 213 2.02 -57.16 11.31
N SER A 214 1.52 -56.11 11.99
CA SER A 214 1.57 -55.74 13.45
C SER A 214 2.84 -55.81 14.36
N PRO A 215 2.88 -55.19 15.58
CA PRO A 215 2.00 -54.15 16.22
C PRO A 215 2.71 -52.99 17.02
N HIS A 216 1.85 -52.11 17.62
CA HIS A 216 2.00 -51.05 18.68
C HIS A 216 2.00 -49.57 18.19
N HIS A 217 1.22 -48.57 18.66
CA HIS A 217 0.35 -48.30 19.84
C HIS A 217 -0.64 -47.10 19.57
N LEU A 218 -1.88 -47.17 20.12
CA LEU A 218 -2.77 -46.12 20.73
C LEU A 218 -3.25 -44.87 19.90
N THR A 219 -4.49 -44.31 19.94
CA THR A 219 -5.82 -44.59 20.54
C THR A 219 -6.90 -43.60 20.02
N PHE A 220 -8.12 -44.11 19.75
CA PHE A 220 -9.50 -43.63 20.06
C PHE A 220 -9.94 -42.16 19.81
N THR A 221 -10.78 -41.89 18.78
CA THR A 221 -12.28 -41.74 18.72
C THR A 221 -12.89 -40.51 19.41
N GLY A 222 -13.74 -39.78 18.68
CA GLY A 222 -14.38 -38.54 19.13
C GLY A 222 -15.59 -38.69 20.04
N ASP A 223 -16.02 -37.57 20.63
CA ASP A 223 -17.40 -37.11 20.56
C ASP A 223 -17.52 -35.64 20.98
N VAL A 224 -18.61 -35.04 20.53
CA VAL A 224 -19.10 -33.68 20.74
C VAL A 224 -19.32 -33.34 22.23
N LEU A 225 -19.11 -32.07 22.63
CA LEU A 225 -20.04 -31.24 23.43
C LEU A 225 -19.44 -29.87 23.85
N ARG A 226 -20.14 -28.78 23.50
CA ARG A 226 -20.08 -27.46 24.18
C ARG A 226 -20.56 -27.61 25.64
N PRO A 227 -20.18 -26.68 26.54
CA PRO A 227 -21.22 -25.77 27.02
C PRO A 227 -20.82 -24.29 27.24
N LYS A 228 -21.89 -23.50 27.21
CA LYS A 228 -22.15 -22.07 27.50
C LYS A 228 -21.47 -21.43 28.73
N THR A 229 -21.31 -20.10 28.63
CA THR A 229 -21.48 -19.01 29.63
C THR A 229 -20.45 -18.83 30.78
N ALA A 230 -19.99 -17.57 30.91
CA ALA A 230 -19.16 -16.84 31.91
C ALA A 230 -19.03 -17.40 33.35
N PRO A 231 -18.02 -17.04 34.20
CA PRO A 231 -17.22 -15.79 34.23
C PRO A 231 -15.68 -15.92 34.50
N GLY A 232 -14.94 -14.83 34.19
CA GLY A 232 -13.66 -14.34 34.76
C GLY A 232 -12.52 -15.31 35.14
N HIS A 233 -11.36 -15.17 34.48
CA HIS A 233 -10.07 -14.96 35.15
C HIS A 233 -8.98 -14.54 34.16
N ASP A 234 -8.17 -13.57 34.57
CA ASP A 234 -7.01 -13.01 33.89
C ASP A 234 -5.91 -14.05 33.65
N THR A 235 -5.31 -14.01 32.45
CA THR A 235 -3.84 -14.14 32.25
C THR A 235 -3.49 -13.62 30.86
N GLY A 236 -2.69 -12.55 30.82
CA GLY A 236 -2.12 -11.97 29.62
C GLY A 236 -1.10 -12.90 28.95
N GLY A 237 -1.09 -12.82 27.62
CA GLY A 237 -0.19 -13.57 26.74
C GLY A 237 -0.45 -13.12 25.31
N SER A 238 0.11 -11.96 24.96
CA SER A 238 0.07 -11.37 23.63
C SER A 238 0.86 -12.26 22.66
N THR A 239 0.17 -13.13 21.91
CA THR A 239 0.75 -13.78 20.73
C THR A 239 0.90 -12.73 19.63
N LEU A 240 2.07 -12.07 19.63
CA LEU A 240 2.45 -11.07 18.65
C LEU A 240 2.85 -11.78 17.34
N PHE A 241 2.03 -11.59 16.31
CA PHE A 241 2.32 -12.03 14.95
C PHE A 241 3.59 -11.35 14.44
N THR A 242 4.58 -12.14 14.04
CA THR A 242 5.77 -11.70 13.32
C THR A 242 5.41 -11.39 11.87
N LEU A 243 5.04 -10.13 11.59
CA LEU A 243 5.05 -9.59 10.23
C LEU A 243 6.50 -9.39 9.77
N SER A 244 7.16 -10.48 9.39
CA SER A 244 8.48 -10.48 8.73
C SER A 244 8.34 -10.87 7.25
N ALA A 245 7.59 -10.07 6.49
CA ALA A 245 7.70 -10.07 5.03
C ALA A 245 8.85 -9.14 4.63
N ARG A 246 10.03 -9.70 4.39
CA ARG A 246 11.19 -8.97 3.85
C ARG A 246 10.87 -8.46 2.43
N PRO A 247 11.07 -7.18 2.09
CA PRO A 247 11.48 -6.81 0.74
C PRO A 247 12.96 -7.13 0.62
N HIS A 248 13.30 -8.17 -0.13
CA HIS A 248 14.67 -8.45 -0.51
C HIS A 248 15.15 -7.40 -1.52
N THR A 249 15.87 -6.37 -1.06
CA THR A 249 16.79 -5.57 -1.88
C THR A 249 18.20 -5.76 -1.34
N ALA A 250 18.79 -6.90 -1.64
CA ALA A 250 20.23 -7.14 -1.50
C ALA A 250 20.65 -8.00 -2.69
N VAL A 251 21.10 -7.33 -3.74
CA VAL A 251 21.95 -7.95 -4.77
C VAL A 251 23.36 -7.97 -4.16
N PRO A 252 24.09 -9.10 -4.18
CA PRO A 252 25.48 -9.12 -3.73
C PRO A 252 26.34 -8.23 -4.63
N PRO A 253 27.43 -7.62 -4.12
CA PRO A 253 28.29 -6.76 -4.92
C PRO A 253 29.05 -7.60 -5.96
N ASP A 254 28.77 -7.38 -7.24
CA ASP A 254 29.52 -7.99 -8.33
C ASP A 254 30.80 -7.18 -8.56
N ASP A 255 31.91 -7.72 -8.06
CA ASP A 255 33.21 -7.07 -7.98
C ASP A 255 33.97 -7.30 -9.29
N LYS A 256 33.66 -6.52 -10.33
CA LYS A 256 34.46 -6.37 -11.57
C LYS A 256 34.01 -5.13 -12.38
N VAL A 257 34.81 -4.07 -12.32
CA VAL A 257 35.33 -3.25 -13.45
C VAL A 257 35.67 -1.84 -12.95
N THR A 258 36.97 -1.56 -12.94
CA THR A 258 37.58 -0.24 -12.83
C THR A 258 37.23 0.63 -14.05
N SER A 259 36.55 1.77 -13.84
CA SER A 259 36.58 2.93 -14.73
C SER A 259 36.11 4.20 -14.00
N PRO A 260 36.85 5.32 -14.06
CA PRO A 260 36.49 6.58 -13.41
C PRO A 260 35.52 7.39 -14.28
N TYR A 261 34.64 8.18 -13.63
CA TYR A 261 33.60 9.05 -14.19
C TYR A 261 32.23 8.42 -14.47
N ARG A 262 31.41 8.36 -13.41
CA ARG A 262 29.99 8.74 -13.48
C ARG A 262 29.60 9.41 -12.18
N GLN A 263 29.13 10.66 -12.25
CA GLN A 263 28.49 11.34 -11.12
C GLN A 263 27.29 10.50 -10.69
N ILE A 264 27.35 9.98 -9.47
CA ILE A 264 26.23 9.33 -8.79
C ILE A 264 25.18 10.42 -8.56
N GLN A 265 24.04 10.33 -9.25
CA GLN A 265 22.84 11.04 -8.82
C GLN A 265 22.47 10.51 -7.43
N SER A 266 22.42 11.41 -6.46
CA SER A 266 21.97 11.15 -5.10
C SER A 266 20.59 10.48 -5.11
N PRO A 267 20.33 9.47 -4.27
CA PRO A 267 18.96 8.99 -4.07
C PRO A 267 18.13 10.14 -3.52
N LEU A 268 16.98 10.41 -4.18
CA LEU A 268 16.00 11.43 -3.76
C LEU A 268 15.72 11.28 -2.27
N THR A 269 15.92 12.36 -1.52
CA THR A 269 15.65 12.35 -0.08
C THR A 269 14.13 12.29 0.13
N THR A 270 13.66 11.52 1.10
CA THR A 270 12.23 11.40 1.47
C THR A 270 11.57 12.77 1.76
N ARG A 271 12.38 13.80 2.01
CA ARG A 271 11.96 15.21 2.11
C ARG A 271 11.35 15.80 0.83
N GLU A 272 11.58 15.21 -0.33
CA GLU A 272 11.16 15.77 -1.63
C GLU A 272 9.83 15.22 -2.16
N VAL A 273 9.23 14.21 -1.51
CA VAL A 273 7.97 13.56 -1.95
C VAL A 273 6.73 14.32 -1.47
N ILE A 274 6.89 15.25 -0.53
CA ILE A 274 5.83 16.14 -0.06
C ILE A 274 6.37 17.55 -0.22
N GLY A 275 5.68 18.37 -1.03
CA GLY A 275 6.16 19.67 -1.52
C GLY A 275 6.94 20.51 -0.49
N GLY A 276 8.04 21.10 -0.94
CA GLY A 276 8.97 21.85 -0.11
C GLY A 276 8.29 22.87 0.79
N THR A 277 8.51 22.74 2.09
CA THR A 277 8.31 23.83 3.04
C THR A 277 9.52 24.75 2.93
N GLN A 278 9.31 25.99 2.49
CA GLN A 278 10.24 27.08 2.77
C GLN A 278 10.49 27.13 4.28
N GLU A 279 11.77 27.19 4.65
CA GLU A 279 12.22 27.43 6.01
C GLU A 279 11.79 28.83 6.45
N ASP A 280 10.57 28.97 6.97
CA ASP A 280 10.19 30.08 7.84
C ASP A 280 10.19 29.58 9.27
N SER A 281 11.36 29.66 9.89
CA SER A 281 11.54 29.56 11.32
C SER A 281 10.79 30.71 12.01
N GLY A 282 9.63 30.41 12.59
CA GLY A 282 9.00 31.22 13.63
C GLY A 282 7.62 31.77 13.30
N SER A 283 6.56 30.98 13.54
CA SER A 283 5.25 31.41 14.10
C SER A 283 4.19 30.30 14.00
N PHE A 284 4.35 29.20 14.75
CA PHE A 284 3.44 28.04 14.68
C PHE A 284 2.20 28.11 15.59
N ASP A 285 1.84 29.26 16.16
CA ASP A 285 0.97 29.26 17.36
C ASP A 285 -0.38 30.00 17.26
N LYS A 286 -0.81 30.52 16.10
CA LYS A 286 -2.14 31.20 16.01
C LYS A 286 -2.95 30.99 14.72
N THR A 287 -2.51 30.19 13.76
CA THR A 287 -3.16 30.04 12.44
C THR A 287 -3.91 28.72 12.23
N SER A 288 -3.88 27.77 13.18
CA SER A 288 -4.47 26.43 12.99
C SER A 288 -6.00 26.37 13.15
N GLU A 289 -6.60 27.10 14.09
CA GLU A 289 -8.05 27.00 14.37
C GLU A 289 -8.93 27.50 13.22
N GLY A 290 -8.50 28.56 12.51
CA GLY A 290 -9.22 29.09 11.34
C GLY A 290 -9.22 28.13 10.15
N ASN A 291 -8.15 27.33 9.99
CA ASN A 291 -8.03 26.36 8.91
C ASN A 291 -8.88 25.10 9.16
N VAL A 292 -9.07 24.70 10.43
CA VAL A 292 -9.88 23.52 10.79
C VAL A 292 -11.35 23.74 10.42
N GLN A 293 -11.93 24.89 10.75
CA GLN A 293 -13.35 25.17 10.44
C GLN A 293 -13.62 25.19 8.93
N LYS A 294 -12.65 25.67 8.14
CA LYS A 294 -12.72 25.66 6.67
C LYS A 294 -12.67 24.25 6.08
N LEU A 295 -12.01 23.30 6.75
CA LEU A 295 -11.89 21.92 6.28
C LEU A 295 -13.03 21.01 6.76
N ILE A 296 -13.72 21.33 7.87
CA ILE A 296 -14.87 20.55 8.36
C ILE A 296 -16.07 20.62 7.41
N PHE A 297 -16.34 21.82 6.89
CA PHE A 297 -17.45 22.09 5.99
C PHE A 297 -16.95 22.21 4.56
N HIS A 298 -17.53 21.42 3.66
CA HIS A 298 -17.19 21.42 2.23
C HIS A 298 -18.44 21.85 1.45
N ASP A 299 -18.28 22.48 0.28
CA ASP A 299 -19.39 22.88 -0.60
C ASP A 299 -20.40 21.76 -0.92
N SER A 300 -19.97 20.49 -0.85
CA SER A 300 -20.84 19.33 -1.05
C SER A 300 -21.88 19.15 0.06
N ASP A 301 -21.69 19.78 1.22
CA ASP A 301 -22.66 19.82 2.32
C ASP A 301 -23.83 20.73 1.99
N PHE A 302 -23.57 21.86 1.33
CA PHE A 302 -24.54 22.93 1.13
C PHE A 302 -25.31 22.84 -0.21
N THR A 303 -25.43 21.65 -0.79
CA THR A 303 -26.14 21.47 -2.06
C THR A 303 -27.63 21.76 -1.91
N ALA A 304 -28.05 22.98 -2.23
CA ALA A 304 -29.46 23.36 -2.25
C ALA A 304 -30.17 22.69 -3.44
N SER A 305 -31.42 22.28 -3.22
CA SER A 305 -32.29 21.81 -4.30
C SER A 305 -33.66 22.46 -4.16
N GLN A 306 -34.39 22.56 -5.26
CA GLN A 306 -35.73 23.15 -5.28
C GLN A 306 -36.68 22.48 -4.26
N ILE A 307 -37.59 23.26 -3.68
CA ILE A 307 -38.61 22.76 -2.74
C ILE A 307 -39.84 22.32 -3.55
N ILE A 308 -40.31 23.17 -4.47
CA ILE A 308 -41.47 22.85 -5.33
C ILE A 308 -41.13 21.81 -6.41
N ASP A 309 -42.09 20.94 -6.75
CA ASP A 309 -41.96 19.89 -7.77
C ASP A 309 -40.71 18.99 -7.62
N ASN A 310 -40.16 18.89 -6.40
CA ASN A 310 -38.97 18.09 -6.12
C ASN A 310 -39.30 16.59 -6.20
N PRO A 311 -38.69 15.83 -7.14
CA PRO A 311 -38.98 14.42 -7.35
C PRO A 311 -38.61 13.53 -6.16
N LYS A 312 -37.72 14.00 -5.27
CA LYS A 312 -37.30 13.29 -4.06
C LYS A 312 -38.35 13.38 -2.93
N ILE A 313 -39.27 14.34 -3.01
CA ILE A 313 -40.32 14.60 -2.01
C ILE A 313 -41.64 13.97 -2.47
N GLN A 314 -42.06 14.24 -3.71
CA GLN A 314 -43.23 13.65 -4.33
C GLN A 314 -42.92 13.29 -5.78
N LYS A 315 -43.51 12.21 -6.29
CA LYS A 315 -43.40 11.88 -7.72
C LYS A 315 -43.91 13.09 -8.52
N PRO A 316 -43.12 13.60 -9.48
CA PRO A 316 -43.58 14.69 -10.33
C PRO A 316 -44.85 14.21 -11.02
N VAL A 317 -45.90 15.04 -10.98
CA VAL A 317 -47.16 14.73 -11.65
C VAL A 317 -46.85 14.62 -13.14
N THR A 318 -46.67 13.39 -13.62
CA THR A 318 -46.28 13.02 -14.99
C THR A 318 -47.35 13.37 -16.02
N ALA A 319 -48.51 13.85 -15.58
CA ALA A 319 -49.36 14.67 -16.40
C ALA A 319 -48.71 16.07 -16.51
N ALA A 320 -47.79 16.19 -17.48
CA ALA A 320 -47.39 17.48 -18.02
C ALA A 320 -48.60 18.41 -18.05
N SER A 321 -48.42 19.63 -17.56
CA SER A 321 -49.33 20.77 -17.56
C SER A 321 -49.88 21.07 -18.97
N LYS A 322 -50.70 20.18 -19.52
CA LYS A 322 -51.33 20.33 -20.83
C LYS A 322 -52.44 21.34 -20.66
N PHE A 323 -52.18 22.55 -21.08
CA PHE A 323 -53.20 23.56 -21.26
C PHE A 323 -53.66 23.57 -22.71
N ASP A 324 -54.96 23.77 -22.92
CA ASP A 324 -55.48 24.03 -24.25
C ASP A 324 -55.21 25.49 -24.63
N GLN A 325 -54.39 25.70 -25.66
CA GLN A 325 -54.05 27.03 -26.16
C GLN A 325 -55.28 27.83 -26.61
N LYS A 326 -56.37 27.16 -27.03
CA LYS A 326 -57.61 27.80 -27.46
C LYS A 326 -58.50 28.24 -26.30
N ALA A 327 -58.31 27.64 -25.12
CA ALA A 327 -59.11 27.93 -23.93
C ALA A 327 -58.55 29.08 -23.07
N LEU A 328 -57.37 29.62 -23.44
CA LEU A 328 -56.70 30.67 -22.69
C LEU A 328 -57.33 32.05 -22.94
N PRO A 329 -57.52 32.87 -21.90
CA PRO A 329 -57.98 34.26 -22.04
C PRO A 329 -56.89 35.23 -22.54
N VAL A 330 -55.66 34.74 -22.71
CA VAL A 330 -54.48 35.49 -23.13
C VAL A 330 -53.76 34.80 -24.28
N PRO A 331 -52.95 35.51 -25.09
CA PRO A 331 -52.18 34.89 -26.17
C PRO A 331 -51.24 33.77 -25.66
N PRO A 332 -51.20 32.58 -26.28
CA PRO A 332 -50.41 31.44 -25.82
C PRO A 332 -48.92 31.57 -26.20
N PHE A 333 -48.19 32.49 -25.57
CA PHE A 333 -46.76 32.64 -25.79
C PHE A 333 -45.93 31.59 -25.03
N THR A 334 -44.91 31.03 -25.68
CA THR A 334 -43.94 30.12 -25.04
C THR A 334 -42.90 30.91 -24.24
N GLY A 335 -42.22 30.26 -23.28
CA GLY A 335 -41.17 30.90 -22.48
C GLY A 335 -40.04 31.51 -23.33
N GLU A 336 -39.59 30.80 -24.38
CA GLU A 336 -38.59 31.29 -25.33
C GLU A 336 -39.04 32.56 -26.05
N LYS A 337 -40.30 32.61 -26.48
CA LYS A 337 -40.86 33.78 -27.14
C LYS A 337 -40.94 34.97 -26.17
N LEU A 338 -41.39 34.75 -24.93
CA LEU A 338 -41.45 35.79 -23.90
C LEU A 338 -40.07 36.35 -23.57
N ASN A 339 -39.03 35.52 -23.55
CA ASN A 339 -37.65 35.96 -23.34
C ASN A 339 -37.09 36.79 -24.51
N SER A 340 -37.62 36.62 -25.72
CA SER A 340 -37.20 37.38 -26.92
C SER A 340 -37.95 38.71 -27.12
N MET A 341 -39.00 38.97 -26.33
CA MET A 341 -39.82 40.18 -26.45
C MET A 341 -39.19 41.37 -25.72
N THR A 342 -39.62 42.59 -26.06
CA THR A 342 -39.18 43.78 -25.32
C THR A 342 -39.78 43.79 -23.91
N GLU A 343 -39.09 44.42 -22.95
CA GLU A 343 -39.54 44.51 -21.55
C GLU A 343 -40.97 45.07 -21.42
N LYS A 344 -41.33 46.08 -22.23
CA LYS A 344 -42.67 46.67 -22.27
C LYS A 344 -43.75 45.67 -22.72
N GLU A 345 -43.45 44.83 -23.72
CA GLU A 345 -44.38 43.83 -24.23
C GLU A 345 -44.52 42.64 -23.26
N LEU A 346 -43.42 42.24 -22.63
CA LEU A 346 -43.41 41.22 -21.58
C LEU A 346 -44.28 41.66 -20.39
N LEU A 347 -44.08 42.87 -19.88
CA LEU A 347 -44.87 43.42 -18.77
C LEU A 347 -46.35 43.56 -19.14
N LYS A 348 -46.67 43.94 -20.38
CA LYS A 348 -48.05 43.98 -20.87
C LYS A 348 -48.71 42.60 -20.83
N HIS A 349 -48.00 41.56 -21.27
CA HIS A 349 -48.50 40.18 -21.23
C HIS A 349 -48.66 39.67 -19.79
N ILE A 350 -47.68 39.91 -18.93
CA ILE A 350 -47.72 39.53 -17.51
C ILE A 350 -48.90 40.18 -16.79
N ARG A 351 -49.14 41.48 -16.99
CA ARG A 351 -50.33 42.16 -16.42
C ARG A 351 -51.63 41.53 -16.88
N ALA A 352 -51.77 41.20 -18.18
CA ALA A 352 -52.96 40.54 -18.70
C ALA A 352 -53.18 39.14 -18.06
N VAL A 353 -52.11 38.40 -17.80
CA VAL A 353 -52.17 37.11 -17.08
C VAL A 353 -52.61 37.33 -15.62
N ILE A 354 -52.03 38.30 -14.93
CA ILE A 354 -52.35 38.63 -13.53
C ILE A 354 -53.81 39.10 -13.40
N GLU A 355 -54.28 39.99 -14.27
CA GLU A 355 -55.67 40.46 -14.30
C GLU A 355 -56.65 39.30 -14.55
N SER A 356 -56.31 38.40 -15.47
CA SER A 356 -57.11 37.19 -15.74
C SER A 356 -57.18 36.27 -14.51
N ILE A 357 -56.08 36.15 -13.74
CA ILE A 357 -56.04 35.42 -12.47
C ILE A 357 -56.80 36.19 -11.36
N GLY A 358 -56.80 37.52 -11.36
CA GLY A 358 -57.52 38.32 -10.36
C GLY A 358 -59.04 38.29 -10.50
N SER A 359 -59.57 37.91 -11.67
CA SER A 359 -61.01 37.89 -11.92
C SER A 359 -61.76 36.92 -10.98
N PRO A 360 -62.82 37.37 -10.28
CA PRO A 360 -63.57 36.52 -9.35
C PRO A 360 -64.49 35.54 -10.09
N GLU A 361 -64.33 34.24 -9.85
CA GLU A 361 -65.25 33.20 -10.34
C GLU A 361 -66.24 32.79 -9.23
N LYS A 362 -67.55 32.89 -9.52
CA LYS A 362 -68.61 32.32 -8.67
C LYS A 362 -69.03 30.96 -9.24
N GLY A 363 -68.77 29.87 -8.52
CA GLY A 363 -69.18 28.50 -8.91
C GLY A 363 -68.03 27.48 -8.95
N PRO A 364 -68.26 26.27 -9.51
CA PRO A 364 -67.19 25.29 -9.71
C PRO A 364 -66.10 25.83 -10.65
N PRO A 365 -64.83 25.42 -10.48
CA PRO A 365 -63.72 26.01 -11.22
C PRO A 365 -63.89 25.81 -12.73
N SER A 366 -63.79 26.90 -13.49
CA SER A 366 -63.87 26.79 -14.94
C SER A 366 -62.65 26.03 -15.50
N GLN A 367 -62.84 25.19 -16.53
CA GLN A 367 -61.70 24.54 -17.20
C GLN A 367 -60.71 25.58 -17.74
N LYS A 368 -61.21 26.75 -18.16
CA LYS A 368 -60.39 27.91 -18.58
C LYS A 368 -59.45 28.38 -17.47
N ARG A 369 -59.94 28.47 -16.23
CA ARG A 369 -59.12 28.84 -15.05
C ARG A 369 -58.00 27.83 -14.80
N ILE A 370 -58.30 26.54 -14.88
CA ILE A 370 -57.31 25.48 -14.68
C ILE A 370 -56.24 25.52 -15.79
N HIS A 371 -56.64 25.70 -17.06
CA HIS A 371 -55.71 25.86 -18.17
C HIS A 371 -54.85 27.13 -18.03
N LEU A 372 -55.43 28.24 -17.57
CA LEU A 372 -54.69 29.48 -17.30
C LEU A 372 -53.63 29.29 -16.22
N LEU A 373 -53.93 28.58 -15.13
CA LEU A 373 -52.96 28.30 -14.07
C LEU A 373 -51.83 27.36 -14.54
N HIS A 374 -52.15 26.37 -15.38
CA HIS A 374 -51.13 25.53 -16.01
C HIS A 374 -50.24 26.33 -16.98
N TYR A 375 -50.83 27.26 -17.73
CA TYR A 375 -50.09 28.18 -18.58
C TYR A 375 -49.16 29.08 -17.76
N ALA A 376 -49.69 29.74 -16.72
CA ALA A 376 -48.91 30.58 -15.80
C ALA A 376 -47.74 29.82 -15.15
N ALA A 377 -47.98 28.58 -14.69
CA ALA A 377 -46.93 27.71 -14.17
C ALA A 377 -45.84 27.40 -15.21
N SER A 378 -46.22 27.18 -16.48
CA SER A 378 -45.28 26.86 -17.56
C SER A 378 -44.36 28.03 -17.93
N ILE A 379 -44.88 29.26 -17.91
CA ILE A 379 -44.11 30.46 -18.25
C ILE A 379 -43.29 30.97 -17.06
N ALA A 380 -43.73 30.71 -15.83
CA ALA A 380 -43.00 31.03 -14.60
C ALA A 380 -41.71 30.21 -14.43
N SER A 381 -41.48 29.16 -15.25
CA SER A 381 -40.21 28.42 -15.26
C SER A 381 -39.04 29.20 -15.91
N SER A 382 -39.30 30.35 -16.52
CA SER A 382 -38.25 31.24 -17.03
C SER A 382 -37.91 32.31 -16.00
N MET A 383 -36.62 32.46 -15.69
CA MET A 383 -36.10 33.44 -14.71
C MET A 383 -36.57 34.87 -14.99
N VAL A 384 -36.46 35.32 -16.25
CA VAL A 384 -36.86 36.68 -16.66
C VAL A 384 -38.37 36.92 -16.44
N VAL A 385 -39.19 35.92 -16.76
CA VAL A 385 -40.64 35.99 -16.62
C VAL A 385 -41.05 35.94 -15.15
N ALA A 386 -40.41 35.09 -14.35
CA ALA A 386 -40.65 34.96 -12.91
C ALA A 386 -40.31 36.26 -12.16
N THR A 387 -39.15 36.86 -12.42
CA THR A 387 -38.76 38.17 -11.86
C THR A 387 -39.79 39.24 -12.21
N ALA A 388 -40.24 39.29 -13.46
CA ALA A 388 -41.26 40.25 -13.88
C ALA A 388 -42.65 39.99 -13.24
N PHE A 389 -43.02 38.74 -12.95
CA PHE A 389 -44.22 38.42 -12.18
C PHE A 389 -44.12 38.95 -10.75
N VAL A 390 -43.01 38.70 -10.05
CA VAL A 390 -42.77 39.17 -8.67
C VAL A 390 -42.92 40.70 -8.59
N ASN A 391 -42.24 41.42 -9.49
CA ASN A 391 -42.22 42.88 -9.50
C ASN A 391 -43.52 43.52 -10.01
N THR A 392 -44.45 42.74 -10.58
CA THR A 392 -45.77 43.22 -11.06
C THR A 392 -46.92 42.80 -10.14
N SER A 393 -46.70 42.67 -8.84
CA SER A 393 -47.73 42.34 -7.82
C SER A 393 -48.42 40.97 -7.98
N ALA A 394 -47.85 40.03 -8.75
CA ALA A 394 -48.48 38.73 -8.98
C ALA A 394 -48.67 37.92 -7.68
N LEU A 395 -47.69 37.97 -6.78
CA LEU A 395 -47.75 37.27 -5.49
C LEU A 395 -48.92 37.75 -4.62
N MET A 396 -49.19 39.06 -4.62
CA MET A 396 -50.32 39.66 -3.92
C MET A 396 -51.67 39.17 -4.44
N VAL A 397 -51.85 39.18 -5.76
CA VAL A 397 -53.09 38.71 -6.40
C VAL A 397 -53.30 37.21 -6.17
N LEU A 398 -52.25 36.41 -6.28
CA LEU A 398 -52.30 34.97 -6.01
C LEU A 398 -52.68 34.67 -4.56
N ALA A 399 -52.10 35.39 -3.59
CA ALA A 399 -52.40 35.20 -2.16
C ALA A 399 -53.87 35.52 -1.84
N HIS A 400 -54.41 36.61 -2.38
CA HIS A 400 -55.84 36.95 -2.26
C HIS A 400 -56.74 35.87 -2.85
N GLN A 401 -56.41 35.38 -4.05
CA GLN A 401 -57.17 34.30 -4.69
C GLN A 401 -57.09 32.97 -3.91
N ILE A 402 -55.97 32.68 -3.25
CA ILE A 402 -55.83 31.50 -2.39
C ILE A 402 -56.75 31.62 -1.15
N ARG A 403 -56.84 32.80 -0.55
CA ARG A 403 -57.74 33.06 0.60
C ARG A 403 -59.21 32.96 0.18
N ASP A 404 -59.59 33.65 -0.89
CA ASP A 404 -60.98 33.85 -1.25
C ASP A 404 -61.60 32.64 -1.99
N CYS A 405 -60.79 31.82 -2.68
CA CYS A 405 -61.28 30.63 -3.37
C CYS A 405 -61.68 29.54 -2.37
N SER A 406 -62.84 28.89 -2.52
CA SER A 406 -63.27 27.78 -1.65
C SER A 406 -62.73 26.40 -2.07
N ASN A 407 -62.24 26.25 -3.31
CA ASN A 407 -61.82 24.96 -3.85
C ASN A 407 -60.34 24.65 -3.53
N VAL A 408 -60.12 23.56 -2.77
CA VAL A 408 -58.78 23.10 -2.35
C VAL A 408 -57.84 22.82 -3.53
N ASP A 409 -58.33 22.20 -4.61
CA ASP A 409 -57.48 21.84 -5.77
C ASP A 409 -57.08 23.06 -6.61
N VAL A 410 -57.85 24.15 -6.54
CA VAL A 410 -57.50 25.44 -7.16
C VAL A 410 -56.51 26.18 -6.28
N ARG A 411 -56.71 26.20 -4.95
CA ARG A 411 -55.74 26.76 -3.98
C ARG A 411 -54.37 26.13 -4.15
N ILE A 412 -54.29 24.81 -4.29
CA ILE A 412 -53.03 24.09 -4.53
C ILE A 412 -52.37 24.51 -5.85
N LYS A 413 -53.15 24.66 -6.94
CA LYS A 413 -52.61 25.11 -8.25
C LYS A 413 -52.14 26.56 -8.21
N LEU A 414 -52.87 27.45 -7.53
CA LEU A 414 -52.44 28.83 -7.29
C LEU A 414 -51.15 28.87 -6.46
N GLY A 415 -51.08 28.04 -5.41
CA GLY A 415 -49.88 27.84 -4.60
C GLY A 415 -48.68 27.39 -5.42
N ARG A 416 -48.87 26.43 -6.35
CA ARG A 416 -47.82 25.98 -7.27
C ARG A 416 -47.31 27.10 -8.18
N VAL A 417 -48.20 27.90 -8.78
CA VAL A 417 -47.80 29.04 -9.61
C VAL A 417 -47.00 30.05 -8.77
N MET A 418 -47.47 30.38 -7.57
CA MET A 418 -46.80 31.27 -6.64
C MET A 418 -45.41 30.76 -6.24
N ALA A 419 -45.27 29.46 -5.97
CA ALA A 419 -44.00 28.82 -5.64
C ALA A 419 -43.00 28.86 -6.81
N LEU A 420 -43.46 28.58 -8.04
CA LEU A 420 -42.60 28.63 -9.24
C LEU A 420 -42.13 30.05 -9.54
N ILE A 421 -43.02 31.04 -9.40
CA ILE A 421 -42.66 32.47 -9.54
C ILE A 421 -41.57 32.83 -8.52
N ALA A 422 -41.76 32.47 -7.25
CA ALA A 422 -40.78 32.79 -6.22
C ALA A 422 -39.43 32.06 -6.41
N HIS A 423 -39.46 30.81 -6.88
CA HIS A 423 -38.27 29.99 -7.07
C HIS A 423 -37.36 30.50 -8.20
N PHE A 424 -37.94 30.84 -9.35
CA PHE A 424 -37.17 31.25 -10.54
C PHE A 424 -36.87 32.75 -10.57
N ALA A 425 -37.43 33.56 -9.67
CA ALA A 425 -37.14 34.98 -9.60
C ALA A 425 -35.70 35.23 -9.13
N ASP A 426 -34.97 36.10 -9.82
CA ASP A 426 -33.58 36.45 -9.49
C ASP A 426 -33.46 37.71 -8.64
N SER A 427 -34.35 38.68 -8.85
CA SER A 427 -34.36 39.97 -8.16
C SER A 427 -35.75 40.31 -7.62
N LEU A 428 -35.76 41.02 -6.50
CA LEU A 428 -36.95 41.52 -5.84
C LEU A 428 -36.79 43.03 -5.64
N ASP A 429 -37.73 43.82 -6.16
CA ASP A 429 -37.69 45.28 -6.02
C ASP A 429 -38.04 45.71 -4.57
N GLU A 430 -37.42 46.79 -4.09
CA GLU A 430 -37.60 47.30 -2.72
C GLU A 430 -39.04 47.73 -2.39
N ASN A 431 -39.83 48.07 -3.42
CA ASN A 431 -41.22 48.52 -3.28
C ASN A 431 -42.22 47.35 -3.20
N VAL A 432 -41.80 46.11 -3.41
CA VAL A 432 -42.69 44.94 -3.42
C VAL A 432 -42.94 44.45 -1.99
N ASN A 433 -44.20 44.50 -1.55
CA ASN A 433 -44.62 44.01 -0.24
C ASN A 433 -44.68 42.47 -0.20
N MET A 434 -43.72 41.84 0.48
CA MET A 434 -43.70 40.38 0.72
C MET A 434 -44.37 39.96 2.02
N CYS A 435 -44.58 40.89 2.96
CA CYS A 435 -45.20 40.62 4.25
C CYS A 435 -46.65 40.18 4.10
N GLU A 436 -47.42 40.88 3.27
CA GLU A 436 -48.84 40.63 3.09
C GLU A 436 -49.16 39.29 2.38
N PRO A 437 -48.51 38.91 1.25
CA PRO A 437 -48.70 37.59 0.64
C PRO A 437 -48.39 36.45 1.61
N LEU A 438 -47.28 36.57 2.36
CA LEU A 438 -46.89 35.58 3.37
C LEU A 438 -47.91 35.48 4.51
N THR A 439 -48.44 36.61 4.97
CA THR A 439 -49.46 36.64 6.04
C THR A 439 -50.73 35.92 5.59
N LEU A 440 -51.26 36.25 4.41
CA LEU A 440 -52.50 35.66 3.91
C LEU A 440 -52.39 34.15 3.69
N VAL A 441 -51.29 33.68 3.09
CA VAL A 441 -51.09 32.25 2.83
C VAL A 441 -50.85 31.49 4.14
N THR A 442 -50.15 32.09 5.11
CA THR A 442 -49.94 31.46 6.43
C THR A 442 -51.20 31.43 7.28
N GLU A 443 -52.10 32.42 7.18
CA GLU A 443 -53.43 32.39 7.79
C GLU A 443 -54.27 31.23 7.23
N VAL A 444 -54.31 31.06 5.91
CA VAL A 444 -55.01 29.94 5.27
C VAL A 444 -54.45 28.59 5.75
N LEU A 445 -53.13 28.46 5.86
CA LEU A 445 -52.50 27.25 6.42
C LEU A 445 -52.88 27.03 7.89
N ARG A 446 -52.93 28.09 8.70
CA ARG A 446 -53.31 28.06 10.12
C ARG A 446 -54.77 27.66 10.33
N GLU A 447 -55.68 28.17 9.51
CA GLU A 447 -57.11 27.82 9.58
C GLU A 447 -57.36 26.36 9.16
N ASN A 448 -56.47 25.79 8.33
CA ASN A 448 -56.62 24.47 7.73
C ASN A 448 -55.58 23.45 8.22
N VAL A 449 -55.16 23.53 9.49
CA VAL A 449 -54.09 22.69 10.08
C VAL A 449 -54.34 21.18 9.91
N LYS A 450 -55.59 20.72 9.89
CA LYS A 450 -55.95 19.29 9.72
C LYS A 450 -55.90 18.80 8.26
N ASN A 451 -55.82 19.69 7.27
CA ASN A 451 -55.89 19.34 5.85
C ASN A 451 -54.49 19.15 5.26
N SER A 452 -53.94 17.93 5.35
CA SER A 452 -52.58 17.62 4.87
C SER A 452 -52.40 17.89 3.36
N LYS A 453 -53.43 17.64 2.53
CA LYS A 453 -53.37 17.88 1.08
C LYS A 453 -53.19 19.37 0.75
N LEU A 454 -53.92 20.24 1.45
CA LEU A 454 -53.77 21.68 1.28
C LEU A 454 -52.41 22.17 1.80
N LYS A 455 -51.96 21.66 2.96
CA LYS A 455 -50.64 21.97 3.51
C LYS A 455 -49.52 21.58 2.52
N GLN A 456 -49.59 20.40 1.91
CA GLN A 456 -48.58 19.93 0.94
C GLN A 456 -48.50 20.83 -0.30
N GLY A 457 -49.61 21.44 -0.72
CA GLY A 457 -49.65 22.31 -1.90
C GLY A 457 -49.29 23.77 -1.63
N LEU A 458 -49.50 24.29 -0.41
CA LEU A 458 -49.26 25.70 -0.07
C LEU A 458 -47.94 25.94 0.68
N LEU A 459 -47.46 24.96 1.46
CA LEU A 459 -46.21 25.10 2.22
C LEU A 459 -44.97 25.34 1.32
N PRO A 460 -44.83 24.68 0.15
CA PRO A 460 -43.74 25.01 -0.78
C PRO A 460 -43.73 26.47 -1.23
N ALA A 461 -44.91 27.08 -1.42
CA ALA A 461 -44.99 28.48 -1.83
C ALA A 461 -44.50 29.44 -0.75
N VAL A 462 -44.82 29.15 0.51
CA VAL A 462 -44.27 29.89 1.67
C VAL A 462 -42.75 29.71 1.75
N GLY A 463 -42.27 28.49 1.54
CA GLY A 463 -40.84 28.16 1.53
C GLY A 463 -40.05 28.90 0.46
N GLU A 464 -40.49 28.85 -0.80
CA GLU A 464 -39.81 29.51 -1.92
C GLU A 464 -39.84 31.05 -1.80
N MET A 465 -40.95 31.63 -1.32
CA MET A 465 -41.01 33.08 -1.03
C MET A 465 -40.03 33.48 0.08
N LEU A 466 -39.91 32.67 1.14
CA LEU A 466 -38.93 32.91 2.20
C LEU A 466 -37.50 32.76 1.68
N CYS A 467 -37.23 31.79 0.79
CA CYS A 467 -35.92 31.62 0.16
C CYS A 467 -35.56 32.82 -0.74
N LEU A 468 -36.52 33.36 -1.49
CA LEU A 468 -36.33 34.55 -2.31
C LEU A 468 -35.96 35.77 -1.45
N VAL A 469 -36.72 36.03 -0.38
CA VAL A 469 -36.44 37.11 0.56
C VAL A 469 -35.06 36.93 1.21
N ALA A 470 -34.76 35.74 1.72
CA ALA A 470 -33.47 35.46 2.36
C ALA A 470 -32.29 35.64 1.39
N SER A 471 -32.43 35.20 0.14
CA SER A 471 -31.39 35.35 -0.90
C SER A 471 -31.18 36.81 -1.28
N GLN A 472 -32.26 37.60 -1.38
CA GLN A 472 -32.17 39.01 -1.73
C GLN A 472 -31.59 39.85 -0.58
N GLU A 473 -32.00 39.60 0.67
CA GLU A 473 -31.40 40.28 1.84
C GLU A 473 -29.90 40.03 1.93
N GLN A 474 -29.44 38.82 1.60
CA GLN A 474 -28.01 38.50 1.59
C GLN A 474 -27.24 39.23 0.47
N LYS A 475 -27.87 39.47 -0.68
CA LYS A 475 -27.30 40.27 -1.79
C LYS A 475 -27.29 41.76 -1.44
N ASN A 476 -28.20 42.24 -0.58
CA ASN A 476 -28.34 43.65 -0.26
C ASN A 476 -27.30 44.14 0.76
N LYS A 477 -26.57 45.22 0.43
CA LYS A 477 -25.56 45.84 1.31
C LYS A 477 -26.12 47.01 2.13
N GLU A 478 -27.32 47.52 1.82
CA GLU A 478 -27.87 48.77 2.36
C GLU A 478 -28.76 48.58 3.61
N GLY A 479 -28.87 47.34 4.11
CA GLY A 479 -29.63 47.00 5.32
C GLY A 479 -30.98 46.34 5.04
N PRO A 480 -31.77 46.01 6.09
CA PRO A 480 -33.04 45.32 5.94
C PRO A 480 -34.12 46.23 5.33
N VAL A 481 -34.84 45.71 4.32
CA VAL A 481 -35.93 46.43 3.65
C VAL A 481 -37.24 46.12 4.36
N GLU A 482 -37.94 47.13 4.88
CA GLU A 482 -39.18 46.96 5.65
C GLU A 482 -40.28 46.23 4.84
N ALA A 483 -40.36 46.50 3.53
CA ALA A 483 -41.33 45.85 2.63
C ALA A 483 -41.12 44.32 2.50
N TRP A 484 -39.92 43.81 2.82
CA TRP A 484 -39.59 42.39 2.75
C TRP A 484 -39.77 41.66 4.10
N ALA A 485 -40.32 42.34 5.11
CA ALA A 485 -40.51 41.77 6.44
C ALA A 485 -41.29 40.44 6.41
N VAL A 486 -40.71 39.40 7.01
CA VAL A 486 -41.32 38.07 7.08
C VAL A 486 -42.04 37.88 8.43
N PRO A 487 -43.36 37.57 8.44
CA PRO A 487 -44.12 37.33 9.66
C PRO A 487 -43.57 36.19 10.52
N SER A 488 -43.58 36.33 11.85
CA SER A 488 -43.11 35.30 12.79
C SER A 488 -43.88 33.97 12.67
N MET A 489 -45.14 34.04 12.22
CA MET A 489 -45.96 32.86 12.01
C MET A 489 -45.42 31.93 10.90
N VAL A 490 -44.69 32.47 9.91
CA VAL A 490 -44.07 31.68 8.84
C VAL A 490 -43.15 30.62 9.45
N TYR A 491 -42.21 31.04 10.31
CA TYR A 491 -41.29 30.14 11.01
C TYR A 491 -42.04 29.16 11.92
N THR A 492 -43.09 29.63 12.62
CA THR A 492 -43.90 28.79 13.50
C THR A 492 -44.58 27.64 12.74
N ILE A 493 -45.13 27.91 11.54
CA ILE A 493 -45.79 26.89 10.72
C ILE A 493 -44.77 25.90 10.16
N ILE A 494 -43.62 26.37 9.69
CA ILE A 494 -42.54 25.51 9.18
C ILE A 494 -42.03 24.60 10.30
N THR A 495 -41.71 25.16 11.47
CA THR A 495 -41.25 24.39 12.64
C THR A 495 -42.28 23.38 13.12
N ARG A 496 -43.57 23.74 13.16
CA ARG A 496 -44.65 22.79 13.50
C ARG A 496 -44.79 21.66 12.49
N SER A 497 -44.53 21.93 11.22
CA SER A 497 -44.60 20.94 10.14
C SER A 497 -43.43 19.95 10.15
N CYS A 498 -42.43 20.12 11.03
CA CYS A 498 -41.36 19.16 11.30
C CYS A 498 -41.58 18.32 12.59
N ARG A 499 -42.68 18.54 13.33
CA ARG A 499 -42.93 17.87 14.62
C ARG A 499 -43.51 16.46 14.43
N ASP A 500 -43.49 15.69 15.53
CA ASP A 500 -44.11 14.37 15.58
C ASP A 500 -45.62 14.41 15.27
N GLY A 501 -46.12 13.37 14.60
CA GLY A 501 -47.52 13.19 14.23
C GLY A 501 -47.97 13.83 12.90
N GLU A 502 -47.08 14.58 12.23
CA GLU A 502 -47.37 15.16 10.90
C GLU A 502 -47.11 14.19 9.75
N ASP A 503 -47.71 14.48 8.60
CA ASP A 503 -47.54 13.69 7.38
C ASP A 503 -46.06 13.66 6.91
N PRO A 504 -45.49 12.48 6.56
CA PRO A 504 -44.09 12.38 6.18
C PRO A 504 -43.68 13.28 5.02
N VAL A 505 -44.60 13.58 4.10
CA VAL A 505 -44.31 14.48 2.98
C VAL A 505 -44.24 15.93 3.45
N LEU A 506 -45.08 16.33 4.41
CA LEU A 506 -44.97 17.64 5.05
C LEU A 506 -43.68 17.78 5.84
N ASN A 507 -43.29 16.75 6.60
CA ASN A 507 -41.99 16.72 7.27
C ASN A 507 -40.85 16.91 6.27
N HIS A 508 -40.95 16.31 5.08
CA HIS A 508 -39.94 16.46 4.04
C HIS A 508 -39.91 17.85 3.42
N ILE A 509 -41.05 18.44 3.11
CA ILE A 509 -41.14 19.83 2.62
C ILE A 509 -40.56 20.79 3.66
N ALA A 510 -40.95 20.66 4.92
CA ALA A 510 -40.49 21.54 5.99
C ALA A 510 -38.98 21.39 6.26
N ALA A 511 -38.46 20.15 6.31
CA ALA A 511 -37.02 19.90 6.42
C ALA A 511 -36.26 20.46 5.21
N LYS A 512 -36.82 20.39 4.00
CA LYS A 512 -36.22 20.95 2.78
C LYS A 512 -36.17 22.48 2.82
N ILE A 513 -37.21 23.13 3.32
CA ILE A 513 -37.24 24.60 3.51
C ILE A 513 -36.12 25.01 4.48
N ILE A 514 -36.00 24.31 5.61
CA ILE A 514 -34.94 24.57 6.60
C ILE A 514 -33.57 24.34 5.96
N GLU A 515 -33.35 23.21 5.28
CA GLU A 515 -32.10 22.89 4.58
C GLU A 515 -31.67 24.03 3.63
N THR A 516 -32.59 24.50 2.78
CA THR A 516 -32.29 25.54 1.78
C THR A 516 -31.98 26.89 2.43
N ILE A 517 -32.74 27.32 3.44
CA ILE A 517 -32.53 28.63 4.08
C ILE A 517 -31.25 28.63 4.93
N THR A 518 -30.96 27.51 5.60
CA THR A 518 -29.78 27.40 6.48
C THR A 518 -28.47 27.14 5.73
N ALA A 519 -28.52 26.93 4.41
CA ALA A 519 -27.34 26.82 3.56
C ALA A 519 -26.51 28.12 3.51
N SER A 520 -27.09 29.27 3.91
CA SER A 520 -26.37 30.54 4.05
C SER A 520 -26.46 31.10 5.47
N ARG A 521 -25.51 31.97 5.85
CA ARG A 521 -25.47 32.65 7.17
C ARG A 521 -26.27 33.95 7.15
N GLY A 522 -27.57 33.85 6.91
CA GLY A 522 -28.49 35.00 6.92
C GLY A 522 -29.29 35.15 8.21
N SER A 523 -29.84 36.35 8.43
CA SER A 523 -30.78 36.68 9.53
C SER A 523 -31.97 35.71 9.62
N HIS A 524 -32.45 35.25 8.47
CA HIS A 524 -33.55 34.30 8.35
C HIS A 524 -33.15 32.88 8.75
N ALA A 525 -31.90 32.51 8.56
CA ALA A 525 -31.39 31.20 8.93
C ALA A 525 -31.23 31.07 10.45
N GLU A 526 -30.77 32.13 11.12
CA GLU A 526 -30.63 32.18 12.59
C GLU A 526 -31.96 31.89 13.31
N LYS A 527 -33.10 32.29 12.73
CA LYS A 527 -34.44 32.01 13.27
C LYS A 527 -34.78 30.52 13.31
N PHE A 528 -34.11 29.68 12.51
CA PHE A 528 -34.24 28.22 12.55
C PHE A 528 -33.20 27.54 13.44
N VAL A 529 -32.19 28.27 13.94
CA VAL A 529 -31.14 27.71 14.80
C VAL A 529 -31.62 27.64 16.25
N THR A 530 -32.44 26.62 16.53
CA THR A 530 -32.97 26.36 17.88
C THR A 530 -32.85 24.89 18.26
N ASN A 531 -32.75 24.60 19.56
CA ASN A 531 -32.69 23.22 20.07
C ASN A 531 -33.93 22.41 19.70
N GLU A 532 -35.12 23.03 19.70
CA GLU A 532 -36.37 22.38 19.28
C GLU A 532 -36.30 21.87 17.85
N ILE A 533 -35.78 22.68 16.92
CA ILE A 533 -35.65 22.30 15.50
C ILE A 533 -34.61 21.21 15.35
N GLY A 534 -33.48 21.30 16.07
CA GLY A 534 -32.46 20.26 16.06
C GLY A 534 -33.02 18.89 16.46
N GLN A 535 -33.79 18.85 17.54
CA GLN A 535 -34.45 17.64 18.05
C GLN A 535 -35.54 17.13 17.10
N ALA A 536 -36.33 18.04 16.49
CA ALA A 536 -37.37 17.67 15.53
C ALA A 536 -36.78 17.05 14.25
N LEU A 537 -35.71 17.64 13.68
CA LEU A 537 -35.03 17.09 12.51
C LEU A 537 -34.43 15.71 12.80
N TRP A 538 -33.84 15.52 13.98
CA TRP A 538 -33.37 14.21 14.42
C TRP A 538 -34.50 13.19 14.55
N TYR A 539 -35.64 13.60 15.12
CA TYR A 539 -36.82 12.77 15.23
C TYR A 539 -37.30 12.27 13.85
N VAL A 540 -37.42 13.19 12.87
CA VAL A 540 -37.79 12.88 11.49
C VAL A 540 -36.81 11.88 10.86
N TYR A 541 -35.51 12.08 11.05
CA TYR A 541 -34.49 11.15 10.57
C TYR A 541 -34.65 9.74 11.15
N LYS A 542 -34.90 9.65 12.46
CA LYS A 542 -34.95 8.37 13.18
C LYS A 542 -36.20 7.55 12.87
N HIS A 543 -37.34 8.22 12.64
CA HIS A 543 -38.65 7.57 12.48
C HIS A 543 -39.12 7.49 11.02
N SER A 544 -38.39 8.09 10.08
CA SER A 544 -38.67 7.94 8.65
C SER A 544 -38.11 6.64 8.08
N THR A 545 -38.85 6.00 7.18
CA THR A 545 -38.41 4.88 6.35
C THR A 545 -37.94 5.32 4.96
N VAL A 546 -38.10 6.60 4.62
CA VAL A 546 -37.79 7.16 3.29
C VAL A 546 -36.40 7.79 3.32
N ASP A 547 -35.45 7.19 2.58
CA ASP A 547 -34.05 7.63 2.59
C ASP A 547 -33.86 9.08 2.14
N SER A 548 -34.64 9.56 1.16
CA SER A 548 -34.56 10.96 0.71
C SER A 548 -34.94 11.95 1.82
N LEU A 549 -35.95 11.63 2.64
CA LEU A 549 -36.33 12.42 3.81
C LEU A 549 -35.25 12.35 4.89
N ARG A 550 -34.70 11.16 5.16
CA ARG A 550 -33.63 10.98 6.15
C ARG A 550 -32.39 11.80 5.81
N ILE A 551 -32.02 11.83 4.52
CA ILE A 551 -30.90 12.64 4.02
C ILE A 551 -31.21 14.13 4.19
N THR A 552 -32.37 14.61 3.74
CA THR A 552 -32.75 16.03 3.88
C THR A 552 -32.81 16.48 5.35
N ALA A 553 -33.36 15.66 6.24
CA ALA A 553 -33.46 16.00 7.66
C ALA A 553 -32.08 16.15 8.32
N LEU A 554 -31.13 15.25 8.03
CA LEU A 554 -29.77 15.36 8.57
C LEU A 554 -28.92 16.43 7.87
N SER A 555 -29.15 16.68 6.59
CA SER A 555 -28.53 17.79 5.86
C SER A 555 -28.95 19.14 6.46
N ALA A 556 -30.26 19.33 6.71
CA ALA A 556 -30.79 20.48 7.42
C ALA A 556 -30.18 20.62 8.83
N LEU A 557 -30.08 19.52 9.57
CA LEU A 557 -29.45 19.53 10.90
C LEU A 557 -27.96 19.92 10.82
N CYS A 558 -27.26 19.46 9.79
CA CYS A 558 -25.86 19.81 9.54
C CYS A 558 -25.70 21.30 9.27
N HIS A 559 -26.58 21.90 8.47
CA HIS A 559 -26.57 23.35 8.20
C HIS A 559 -26.88 24.18 9.45
N VAL A 560 -27.82 23.73 10.29
CA VAL A 560 -28.09 24.37 11.59
C VAL A 560 -26.86 24.28 12.50
N THR A 561 -26.18 23.13 12.51
CA THR A 561 -24.95 22.89 13.29
C THR A 561 -23.79 23.77 12.80
N TRP A 562 -23.72 24.06 11.49
CA TRP A 562 -22.74 24.98 10.91
C TRP A 562 -22.83 26.41 11.46
N GLN A 563 -24.02 26.83 11.86
CA GLN A 563 -24.25 28.15 12.49
C GLN A 563 -24.01 28.09 13.99
N ASN A 564 -24.52 27.05 14.66
CA ASN A 564 -24.33 26.86 16.08
C ASN A 564 -24.17 25.36 16.45
N PRO A 565 -22.94 24.92 16.78
CA PRO A 565 -22.67 23.53 17.17
C PRO A 565 -23.44 23.05 18.42
N LEU A 566 -23.88 23.97 19.28
CA LEU A 566 -24.64 23.66 20.49
C LEU A 566 -26.00 23.02 20.20
N VAL A 567 -26.59 23.29 19.03
CA VAL A 567 -27.85 22.66 18.64
C VAL A 567 -27.66 21.15 18.50
N PHE A 568 -26.56 20.71 17.87
CA PHE A 568 -26.25 19.28 17.77
C PHE A 568 -25.89 18.66 19.13
N GLN A 569 -25.20 19.41 19.99
CA GLN A 569 -24.97 18.98 21.38
C GLN A 569 -26.29 18.71 22.10
N SER A 570 -27.29 19.59 21.97
CA SER A 570 -28.61 19.39 22.58
C SER A 570 -29.32 18.13 22.08
N VAL A 571 -29.11 17.74 20.81
CA VAL A 571 -29.62 16.49 20.24
C VAL A 571 -28.93 15.29 20.88
N ILE A 572 -27.61 15.34 21.05
CA ILE A 572 -26.85 14.27 21.72
C ILE A 572 -27.28 14.11 23.18
N GLU A 573 -27.53 15.20 23.90
CA GLU A 573 -27.97 15.17 25.30
C GLU A 573 -29.35 14.53 25.46
N VAL A 574 -30.28 14.77 24.53
CA VAL A 574 -31.64 14.19 24.57
C VAL A 574 -31.69 12.74 24.09
N VAL A 575 -30.99 12.43 23.01
CA VAL A 575 -31.08 11.11 22.33
C VAL A 575 -30.06 10.11 22.88
N GLY A 576 -28.93 10.60 23.36
CA GLY A 576 -27.78 9.82 23.81
C GLY A 576 -26.72 9.62 22.71
N LEU A 577 -25.45 9.76 23.11
CA LEU A 577 -24.28 9.66 22.22
C LEU A 577 -24.22 8.34 21.45
N SER A 578 -24.56 7.21 22.09
CA SER A 578 -24.49 5.89 21.46
C SER A 578 -25.39 5.76 20.23
N VAL A 579 -26.61 6.32 20.31
CA VAL A 579 -27.60 6.31 19.22
C VAL A 579 -27.15 7.20 18.07
N VAL A 580 -26.57 8.36 18.38
CA VAL A 580 -26.03 9.26 17.35
C VAL A 580 -24.83 8.62 16.65
N CYS A 581 -23.92 7.99 17.40
CA CYS A 581 -22.78 7.26 16.86
C CYS A 581 -23.20 6.07 15.97
N GLN A 582 -24.36 5.44 16.21
CA GLN A 582 -24.87 4.39 15.31
C GLN A 582 -25.20 4.93 13.91
N ALA A 583 -25.51 6.23 13.75
CA ALA A 583 -25.77 6.83 12.45
C ALA A 583 -24.51 6.87 11.55
N LEU A 584 -23.30 6.92 12.14
CA LEU A 584 -22.04 6.85 11.40
C LEU A 584 -21.83 5.48 10.71
N THR A 585 -22.38 4.41 11.30
CA THR A 585 -22.24 3.05 10.78
C THR A 585 -23.34 2.63 9.80
N GLN A 586 -24.29 3.51 9.49
CA GLN A 586 -25.38 3.20 8.56
C GLN A 586 -24.94 3.40 7.11
N GLY A 587 -25.42 2.56 6.19
CA GLY A 587 -24.97 2.50 4.79
C GLY A 587 -25.33 3.68 3.88
N ILE A 588 -25.90 4.77 4.39
CA ILE A 588 -26.26 5.94 3.56
C ILE A 588 -25.11 6.96 3.62
N THR A 589 -24.34 7.08 2.54
CA THR A 589 -23.13 7.91 2.47
C THR A 589 -23.38 9.38 2.80
N ARG A 590 -24.49 9.97 2.31
CA ARG A 590 -24.85 11.37 2.62
C ARG A 590 -25.20 11.60 4.09
N VAL A 591 -25.80 10.60 4.74
CA VAL A 591 -26.06 10.62 6.19
C VAL A 591 -24.73 10.55 6.95
N GLN A 592 -23.84 9.64 6.58
CA GLN A 592 -22.51 9.53 7.18
C GLN A 592 -21.74 10.85 7.07
N GLN A 593 -21.71 11.45 5.88
CA GLN A 593 -21.06 12.74 5.64
C GLN A 593 -21.59 13.83 6.57
N ALA A 594 -22.92 14.02 6.64
CA ALA A 594 -23.54 15.03 7.49
C ALA A 594 -23.21 14.79 8.97
N VAL A 595 -23.30 13.55 9.45
CA VAL A 595 -23.05 13.21 10.85
C VAL A 595 -21.58 13.41 11.22
N VAL A 596 -20.63 13.03 10.36
CA VAL A 596 -19.19 13.30 10.58
C VAL A 596 -18.91 14.80 10.63
N THR A 597 -19.51 15.58 9.72
CA THR A 597 -19.36 17.05 9.72
C THR A 597 -19.89 17.66 11.01
N MET A 598 -21.06 17.25 11.49
CA MET A 598 -21.62 17.73 12.76
C MET A 598 -20.74 17.36 13.97
N PHE A 599 -20.19 16.14 14.00
CA PHE A 599 -19.21 15.76 15.03
C PHE A 599 -17.93 16.59 14.93
N GLY A 600 -17.40 16.82 13.72
CA GLY A 600 -16.23 17.68 13.50
C GLY A 600 -16.46 19.09 14.02
N ALA A 601 -17.61 19.70 13.72
CA ALA A 601 -17.98 21.02 14.21
C ALA A 601 -18.11 21.08 15.74
N LEU A 602 -18.71 20.05 16.35
CA LEU A 602 -18.85 19.96 17.81
C LEU A 602 -17.49 19.79 18.50
N VAL A 603 -16.63 18.90 18.00
CA VAL A 603 -15.30 18.67 18.59
C VAL A 603 -14.40 19.88 18.40
N ALA A 604 -14.48 20.59 17.26
CA ALA A 604 -13.72 21.82 17.03
C ALA A 604 -14.20 22.99 17.91
N SER A 605 -15.45 22.97 18.37
CA SER A 605 -15.96 23.99 19.30
C SER A 605 -15.37 23.84 20.71
N SER A 606 -15.39 24.93 21.48
CA SER A 606 -15.05 24.92 22.92
C SER A 606 -16.09 24.19 23.78
N ALA A 607 -17.27 23.91 23.21
CA ALA A 607 -18.39 23.26 23.87
C ALA A 607 -18.39 21.73 23.74
N SER A 608 -17.29 21.13 23.24
CA SER A 608 -17.19 19.69 23.06
C SER A 608 -17.51 18.93 24.36
N ILE A 609 -18.34 17.90 24.28
CA ILE A 609 -18.65 17.02 25.41
C ILE A 609 -17.34 16.32 25.84
N SER A 610 -16.90 16.50 27.08
CA SER A 610 -15.67 15.88 27.61
C SER A 610 -15.66 14.35 27.49
N ARG A 611 -16.84 13.72 27.54
CA ARG A 611 -17.02 12.30 27.30
C ARG A 611 -16.67 11.89 25.86
N LEU A 612 -16.94 12.74 24.87
CA LEU A 612 -16.69 12.44 23.45
C LEU A 612 -15.20 12.36 23.13
N THR A 613 -14.38 13.22 23.75
CA THR A 613 -12.92 13.25 23.56
C THR A 613 -12.20 12.09 24.25
N GLN A 614 -12.91 11.29 25.06
CA GLN A 614 -12.38 10.13 25.78
C GLN A 614 -13.02 8.80 25.29
N ASP A 615 -14.01 8.86 24.40
CA ASP A 615 -14.77 7.68 23.97
C ASP A 615 -14.03 6.90 22.88
N LYS A 616 -13.49 5.73 23.25
CA LYS A 616 -12.75 4.84 22.35
C LYS A 616 -13.64 4.24 21.25
N ASP A 617 -14.91 3.96 21.55
CA ASP A 617 -15.84 3.40 20.57
C ASP A 617 -16.20 4.42 19.49
N PHE A 618 -16.27 5.70 19.88
CA PHE A 618 -16.43 6.80 18.94
C PHE A 618 -15.24 6.90 17.98
N LEU A 619 -14.01 6.90 18.51
CA LEU A 619 -12.79 6.92 17.70
C LEU A 619 -12.76 5.75 16.70
N LEU A 620 -13.06 4.53 17.15
CA LEU A 620 -13.12 3.33 16.29
C LEU A 620 -14.12 3.49 15.13
N LYS A 621 -15.30 4.07 15.40
CA LYS A 621 -16.30 4.32 14.36
C LYS A 621 -15.83 5.37 13.36
N ILE A 622 -15.10 6.41 13.79
CA ILE A 622 -14.52 7.40 12.88
C ILE A 622 -13.40 6.79 12.04
N ILE A 623 -12.53 5.97 12.61
CA ILE A 623 -11.45 5.29 11.86
C ILE A 623 -12.04 4.37 10.77
N ARG A 624 -13.13 3.64 11.04
CA ARG A 624 -13.83 2.83 10.03
C ARG A 624 -14.36 3.64 8.84
N LEU A 625 -14.56 4.95 8.99
CA LEU A 625 -14.98 5.81 7.87
C LEU A 625 -13.82 6.12 6.91
N LEU A 626 -12.58 5.87 7.31
CA LEU A 626 -11.42 5.89 6.41
C LEU A 626 -11.48 4.76 5.38
N ASP A 627 -12.31 3.73 5.57
CA ASP A 627 -12.60 2.71 4.54
C ASP A 627 -13.63 3.18 3.50
N SER A 628 -14.25 4.35 3.68
CA SER A 628 -15.29 4.84 2.77
C SER A 628 -14.75 5.08 1.35
N PRO A 629 -15.53 4.75 0.29
CA PRO A 629 -15.15 5.09 -1.08
C PRO A 629 -15.14 6.60 -1.33
N SER A 630 -15.83 7.40 -0.51
CA SER A 630 -15.88 8.86 -0.64
C SER A 630 -14.66 9.53 -0.02
N THR A 631 -13.84 10.18 -0.84
CA THR A 631 -12.70 11.02 -0.44
C THR A 631 -13.10 12.13 0.54
N ILE A 632 -14.29 12.70 0.39
CA ILE A 632 -14.82 13.76 1.27
C ILE A 632 -15.09 13.20 2.67
N ILE A 633 -15.68 11.99 2.77
CA ILE A 633 -15.93 11.34 4.06
C ILE A 633 -14.60 11.00 4.74
N ARG A 634 -13.63 10.47 3.98
CA ARG A 634 -12.28 10.19 4.49
C ARG A 634 -11.60 11.46 5.00
N GLY A 635 -11.58 12.53 4.21
CA GLY A 635 -11.01 13.83 4.58
C GLY A 635 -11.61 14.38 5.88
N LYS A 636 -12.95 14.37 6.00
CA LYS A 636 -13.63 14.81 7.23
C LYS A 636 -13.33 13.93 8.44
N ALA A 637 -13.25 12.61 8.25
CA ALA A 637 -12.86 11.70 9.32
C ALA A 637 -11.43 12.00 9.80
N LEU A 638 -10.49 12.31 8.91
CA LEU A 638 -9.12 12.72 9.27
C LEU A 638 -9.13 14.01 10.11
N VAL A 639 -9.96 15.01 9.77
CA VAL A 639 -10.08 16.25 10.54
C VAL A 639 -10.64 15.98 11.96
N VAL A 640 -11.64 15.09 12.09
CA VAL A 640 -12.16 14.69 13.40
C VAL A 640 -11.08 13.97 14.22
N ILE A 641 -10.35 13.03 13.61
CA ILE A 641 -9.26 12.30 14.26
C ILE A 641 -8.18 13.28 14.73
N HIS A 642 -7.79 14.24 13.89
CA HIS A 642 -6.84 15.29 14.25
C HIS A 642 -7.27 16.03 15.51
N GLN A 643 -8.53 16.47 15.59
CA GLN A 643 -9.04 17.19 16.76
C GLN A 643 -9.07 16.32 18.03
N LEU A 644 -9.37 15.02 17.91
CA LEU A 644 -9.33 14.09 19.05
C LEU A 644 -7.90 13.85 19.54
N VAL A 645 -6.97 13.63 18.62
CA VAL A 645 -5.54 13.38 18.89
C VAL A 645 -4.88 14.60 19.54
N CYS A 646 -5.14 15.80 19.03
CA CYS A 646 -4.55 17.02 19.57
C CYS A 646 -5.07 17.39 20.97
N ARG A 647 -6.23 16.86 21.39
CA ARG A 647 -6.82 17.11 22.71
C ARG A 647 -6.50 16.01 23.73
N ASN A 648 -6.19 14.79 23.30
CA ASN A 648 -5.92 13.66 24.18
C ASN A 648 -4.89 12.69 23.56
N THR A 649 -3.73 12.58 24.20
CA THR A 649 -2.62 11.70 23.78
C THR A 649 -2.99 10.21 23.83
N GLU A 650 -3.90 9.79 24.72
CA GLU A 650 -4.40 8.41 24.74
C GLU A 650 -5.22 8.06 23.49
N MET A 651 -5.89 9.04 22.88
CA MET A 651 -6.61 8.83 21.62
C MET A 651 -5.64 8.59 20.47
N LEU A 652 -4.44 9.20 20.49
CA LEU A 652 -3.39 8.92 19.51
C LEU A 652 -2.92 7.47 19.59
N LEU A 653 -2.67 6.98 20.81
CA LEU A 653 -2.31 5.58 21.03
C LEU A 653 -3.38 4.64 20.47
N HIS A 654 -4.64 4.86 20.83
CA HIS A 654 -5.74 4.03 20.32
C HIS A 654 -5.93 4.14 18.82
N ALA A 655 -5.69 5.30 18.21
CA ALA A 655 -5.77 5.45 16.77
C ALA A 655 -4.64 4.68 16.07
N CYS A 656 -3.40 4.74 16.58
CA CYS A 656 -2.27 4.00 16.04
C CYS A 656 -2.49 2.47 16.13
N GLN A 657 -2.99 1.98 17.28
CA GLN A 657 -3.35 0.57 17.47
C GLN A 657 -4.43 0.09 16.50
N ASN A 658 -5.28 1.00 16.00
CA ASN A 658 -6.35 0.70 15.04
C ASN A 658 -5.96 1.11 13.61
N ARG A 659 -4.69 0.92 13.25
CA ARG A 659 -4.16 1.04 11.87
C ARG A 659 -4.29 2.44 11.25
N LEU A 660 -4.39 3.52 12.05
CA LEU A 660 -4.43 4.90 11.52
C LEU A 660 -3.27 5.18 10.55
N VAL A 661 -2.06 4.76 10.90
CA VAL A 661 -0.85 4.99 10.09
C VAL A 661 -0.99 4.38 8.69
N MET A 662 -1.56 3.17 8.58
CA MET A 662 -1.78 2.51 7.30
C MET A 662 -2.75 3.29 6.41
N TYR A 663 -3.81 3.88 6.99
CA TYR A 663 -4.73 4.75 6.25
C TYR A 663 -4.07 6.04 5.77
N VAL A 664 -3.24 6.67 6.61
CA VAL A 664 -2.49 7.87 6.24
C VAL A 664 -1.54 7.56 5.08
N GLU A 665 -0.83 6.42 5.10
CA GLU A 665 0.06 6.01 4.01
C GLU A 665 -0.68 5.66 2.72
N ARG A 666 -1.85 5.02 2.82
CA ARG A 666 -2.71 4.75 1.67
C ARG A 666 -3.15 6.06 1.01
N ASP A 667 -3.72 6.98 1.78
CA ASP A 667 -4.29 8.22 1.23
C ASP A 667 -3.20 9.23 0.83
N SER A 668 -2.03 9.22 1.48
CA SER A 668 -0.87 10.01 1.07
C SER A 668 -0.35 9.64 -0.32
N ARG A 669 -0.30 8.34 -0.65
CA ARG A 669 0.04 7.88 -2.02
C ARG A 669 -0.93 8.42 -3.07
N HIS A 670 -2.22 8.46 -2.75
CA HIS A 670 -3.26 8.99 -3.64
C HIS A 670 -3.18 10.50 -3.88
N THR A 671 -2.56 11.26 -2.97
CA THR A 671 -2.39 12.72 -3.10
C THR A 671 -1.09 13.14 -3.79
N THR A 672 -0.15 12.20 -4.03
CA THR A 672 1.08 12.52 -4.78
C THR A 672 0.75 12.71 -6.26
N PRO A 673 1.07 13.85 -6.88
CA PRO A 673 0.67 14.15 -8.25
C PRO A 673 1.43 13.24 -9.23
N HIS A 674 0.80 12.13 -9.62
CA HIS A 674 1.26 11.32 -10.75
C HIS A 674 0.83 12.00 -12.05
N GLY A 675 1.59 13.02 -12.46
CA GLY A 675 1.85 13.44 -13.85
C GLY A 675 0.72 13.46 -14.89
N THR A 676 -0.56 13.53 -14.51
CA THR A 676 -1.68 13.53 -15.45
C THR A 676 -2.68 14.62 -15.08
N LEU A 677 -3.00 15.46 -16.08
CA LEU A 677 -3.93 16.57 -16.00
C LEU A 677 -5.34 16.07 -15.63
N ALA A 678 -5.65 16.03 -14.34
CA ALA A 678 -6.99 15.75 -13.84
C ALA A 678 -7.92 16.94 -14.11
N SER A 679 -9.18 16.65 -14.44
CA SER A 679 -10.21 17.67 -14.63
C SER A 679 -10.42 18.51 -13.36
N GLY A 680 -10.81 19.79 -13.49
CA GLY A 680 -10.82 20.76 -12.38
C GLY A 680 -11.53 20.31 -11.10
N GLN A 681 -12.62 19.54 -11.18
CA GLN A 681 -13.33 19.03 -9.99
C GLN A 681 -12.63 17.84 -9.30
N GLU A 682 -11.89 17.00 -10.02
CA GLU A 682 -11.11 15.92 -9.41
C GLU A 682 -9.86 16.49 -8.70
N HIS A 683 -9.28 17.56 -9.24
CA HIS A 683 -8.19 18.29 -8.60
C HIS A 683 -8.62 18.86 -7.23
N ASP A 684 -9.76 19.55 -7.16
CA ASP A 684 -10.27 20.16 -5.92
C ASP A 684 -10.48 19.14 -4.79
N VAL A 685 -10.97 17.93 -5.14
CA VAL A 685 -11.24 16.87 -4.16
C VAL A 685 -9.96 16.20 -3.66
N VAL A 686 -8.97 16.03 -4.54
CA VAL A 686 -7.65 15.49 -4.17
C VAL A 686 -6.87 16.52 -3.34
N GLU A 687 -6.95 17.80 -3.69
CA GLU A 687 -6.36 18.91 -2.95
C GLU A 687 -6.99 19.06 -1.54
N TYR A 688 -8.31 18.89 -1.44
CA TYR A 688 -9.01 18.86 -0.15
C TYR A 688 -8.52 17.70 0.73
N LEU A 689 -8.42 16.49 0.18
CA LEU A 689 -7.92 15.33 0.92
C LEU A 689 -6.46 15.54 1.35
N GLY A 690 -5.62 16.08 0.47
CA GLY A 690 -4.23 16.45 0.78
C GLY A 690 -4.15 17.44 1.94
N SER A 691 -4.97 18.50 1.91
CA SER A 691 -5.05 19.49 2.99
C SER A 691 -5.46 18.87 4.32
N CYS A 692 -6.41 17.93 4.32
CA CYS A 692 -6.84 17.20 5.52
C CYS A 692 -5.75 16.28 6.07
N LEU A 693 -5.00 15.60 5.19
CA LEU A 693 -3.86 14.74 5.57
C LEU A 693 -2.73 15.57 6.18
N HIS A 694 -2.37 16.69 5.55
CA HIS A 694 -1.36 17.61 6.07
C HIS A 694 -1.73 18.12 7.48
N LEU A 695 -3.00 18.48 7.68
CA LEU A 695 -3.49 18.87 9.00
C LEU A 695 -3.28 17.76 10.04
N LEU A 696 -3.70 16.52 9.75
CA LEU A 696 -3.52 15.39 10.66
C LEU A 696 -2.04 15.10 10.96
N ILE A 697 -1.20 15.07 9.91
CA ILE A 697 0.24 14.80 10.06
C ILE A 697 0.88 15.86 10.94
N SER A 698 0.63 17.15 10.67
CA SER A 698 1.16 18.25 11.47
C SER A 698 0.72 18.17 12.94
N GLY A 699 -0.55 17.84 13.19
CA GLY A 699 -1.08 17.68 14.55
C GLY A 699 -0.42 16.53 15.31
N ILE A 700 -0.21 15.38 14.66
CA ILE A 700 0.50 14.24 15.27
C ILE A 700 1.94 14.61 15.61
N LEU A 701 2.64 15.31 14.71
CA LEU A 701 4.03 15.73 14.94
C LEU A 701 4.17 16.70 16.12
N VAL A 702 3.19 17.57 16.37
CA VAL A 702 3.17 18.44 17.56
C VAL A 702 3.03 17.63 18.86
N GLN A 703 2.33 16.50 18.85
CA GLN A 703 2.14 15.65 20.04
C GLN A 703 3.38 14.81 20.38
N VAL A 704 4.21 14.46 19.40
CA VAL A 704 5.38 13.58 19.58
C VAL A 704 6.37 14.10 20.66
N PRO A 705 6.81 15.37 20.65
CA PRO A 705 7.66 15.91 21.72
C PRO A 705 6.96 15.99 23.08
N ILE A 706 5.64 16.22 23.11
CA ILE A 706 4.85 16.30 24.34
C ILE A 706 4.82 14.94 25.04
N ILE A 707 4.49 13.88 24.28
CA ILE A 707 4.49 12.49 24.78
C ILE A 707 5.88 12.10 25.30
N THR A 708 6.92 12.43 24.55
CA THR A 708 8.31 12.14 24.93
C THR A 708 8.66 12.80 26.27
N ARG A 709 8.32 14.08 26.44
CA ARG A 709 8.58 14.85 27.67
C ARG A 709 7.79 14.33 28.87
N GLU A 710 6.51 14.01 28.68
CA GLU A 710 5.65 13.45 29.74
C GLU A 710 6.13 12.08 30.21
N MET A 711 6.53 11.22 29.27
CA MET A 711 7.07 9.90 29.57
C MET A 711 8.41 10.01 30.32
N LEU A 712 9.35 10.81 29.82
CA LEU A 712 10.64 11.02 30.48
C LEU A 712 10.48 11.63 31.87
N GLY A 713 9.65 12.66 32.03
CA GLY A 713 9.40 13.26 33.35
C GLY A 713 8.78 12.28 34.35
N SER A 714 7.97 11.33 33.87
CA SER A 714 7.40 10.27 34.71
C SER A 714 8.46 9.24 35.14
N LEU A 715 9.38 8.88 34.24
CA LEU A 715 10.49 7.97 34.52
C LEU A 715 11.56 8.62 35.42
N ASP A 716 11.91 9.88 35.17
CA ASP A 716 12.85 10.68 35.99
C ASP A 716 12.38 10.76 37.46
N ALA A 717 11.07 10.86 37.70
CA ALA A 717 10.51 10.91 39.04
C ALA A 717 10.70 9.59 39.84
N VAL A 718 10.94 8.48 39.14
CA VAL A 718 11.05 7.13 39.70
C VAL A 718 12.47 6.55 39.60
N ALA A 719 13.36 7.21 38.86
CA ALA A 719 14.76 6.81 38.68
C ALA A 719 15.46 6.47 40.02
N GLY A 720 16.05 5.27 40.09
CA GLY A 720 16.79 4.76 41.26
C GLY A 720 15.92 4.36 42.46
N ARG A 721 14.58 4.33 42.30
CA ARG A 721 13.65 3.91 43.36
C ARG A 721 13.13 2.50 43.11
N ARG A 722 13.22 1.67 44.14
CA ARG A 722 12.62 0.31 44.15
C ARG A 722 11.14 0.29 44.52
N HIS A 723 10.62 1.35 45.15
CA HIS A 723 9.23 1.44 45.58
C HIS A 723 8.65 2.82 45.22
N PRO A 724 8.00 2.97 44.05
CA PRO A 724 7.37 4.22 43.66
C PRO A 724 6.13 4.52 44.52
N SER A 725 5.83 5.80 44.74
CA SER A 725 4.60 6.19 45.46
C SER A 725 3.34 5.91 44.64
N ALA A 726 2.18 5.78 45.28
CA ALA A 726 0.90 5.50 44.60
C ALA A 726 0.54 6.54 43.52
N ALA A 727 0.94 7.81 43.68
CA ALA A 727 0.74 8.86 42.68
C ALA A 727 1.63 8.64 41.44
N GLN A 728 2.90 8.27 41.65
CA GLN A 728 3.85 7.97 40.57
C GLN A 728 3.44 6.71 39.80
N VAL A 729 2.95 5.68 40.50
CA VAL A 729 2.41 4.46 39.87
C VAL A 729 1.22 4.78 38.94
N ARG A 730 0.31 5.68 39.35
CA ARG A 730 -0.81 6.11 38.49
C ARG A 730 -0.33 6.86 37.26
N GLN A 731 0.66 7.74 37.42
CA GLN A 731 1.25 8.50 36.30
C GLN A 731 1.97 7.58 35.30
N LEU A 732 2.73 6.59 35.78
CA LEU A 732 3.37 5.59 34.91
C LEU A 732 2.35 4.73 34.16
N LYS A 733 1.22 4.36 34.80
CA LYS A 733 0.14 3.60 34.15
C LYS A 733 -0.46 4.31 32.94
N SER A 734 -0.52 5.64 32.95
CA SER A 734 -1.02 6.42 31.81
C SER A 734 0.05 6.69 30.76
N THR A 735 1.32 6.86 31.15
CA THR A 735 2.38 7.30 30.21
C THR A 735 3.12 6.15 29.52
N LEU A 736 3.38 5.03 30.19
CA LEU A 736 4.15 3.91 29.59
C LEU A 736 3.50 3.31 28.33
N PRO A 737 2.17 3.12 28.23
CA PRO A 737 1.54 2.62 27.01
C PRO A 737 1.74 3.52 25.78
N LEU A 738 2.02 4.82 25.97
CA LEU A 738 2.25 5.76 24.89
C LEU A 738 3.53 5.44 24.09
N LEU A 739 4.45 4.63 24.64
CA LEU A 739 5.65 4.17 23.93
C LEU A 739 5.30 3.51 22.58
N ALA A 740 4.20 2.75 22.53
CA ALA A 740 3.76 2.07 21.31
C ALA A 740 3.43 3.03 20.15
N VAL A 741 3.12 4.31 20.44
CA VAL A 741 2.94 5.35 19.40
C VAL A 741 4.21 5.48 18.57
N PHE A 742 5.39 5.52 19.20
CA PHE A 742 6.66 5.63 18.48
C PHE A 742 6.94 4.41 17.61
N THR A 743 6.56 3.20 18.04
CA THR A 743 6.68 1.98 17.22
C THR A 743 5.94 2.13 15.89
N HIS A 744 4.71 2.67 15.92
CA HIS A 744 3.92 2.87 14.71
C HIS A 744 4.41 4.04 13.85
N LEU A 745 4.89 5.13 14.45
CA LEU A 745 5.34 6.31 13.69
C LEU A 745 6.72 6.12 13.06
N VAL A 746 7.66 5.48 13.76
CA VAL A 746 9.01 5.21 13.24
C VAL A 746 8.99 4.16 12.13
N THR A 747 8.07 3.20 12.18
CA THR A 747 7.92 2.21 11.10
C THR A 747 7.22 2.76 9.86
N SER A 748 6.60 3.95 9.94
CA SER A 748 5.90 4.58 8.82
C SER A 748 6.84 5.27 7.82
N GLN A 749 6.55 5.17 6.53
CA GLN A 749 7.30 5.91 5.51
C GLN A 749 7.03 7.42 5.53
N VAL A 750 5.82 7.84 5.97
CA VAL A 750 5.39 9.25 5.98
C VAL A 750 5.93 9.99 7.22
N PHE A 751 5.83 9.35 8.40
CA PHE A 751 6.18 10.01 9.66
C PHE A 751 7.66 9.91 10.03
N ARG A 752 8.36 8.83 9.65
CA ARG A 752 9.71 8.53 10.16
C ARG A 752 10.70 9.68 9.97
N GLY A 753 10.80 10.25 8.77
CA GLY A 753 11.72 11.37 8.50
C GLY A 753 11.39 12.66 9.25
N HIS A 754 10.16 12.80 9.75
CA HIS A 754 9.71 13.96 10.53
C HIS A 754 9.82 13.72 12.05
N VAL A 755 9.72 12.46 12.49
CA VAL A 755 9.78 12.08 13.91
C VAL A 755 11.22 11.89 14.38
N VAL A 756 12.07 11.26 13.57
CA VAL A 756 13.47 10.99 13.92
C VAL A 756 14.29 12.26 13.68
N THR A 757 14.26 13.16 14.66
CA THR A 757 15.07 14.38 14.71
C THR A 757 16.23 14.22 15.69
N GLU A 758 17.21 15.13 15.66
CA GLU A 758 18.31 15.14 16.62
C GLU A 758 17.83 15.27 18.08
N GLU A 759 16.81 16.10 18.32
CA GLU A 759 16.19 16.25 19.65
C GLU A 759 15.50 14.95 20.09
N PHE A 760 14.77 14.30 19.17
CA PHE A 760 14.16 13.00 19.45
C PHE A 760 15.21 11.95 19.82
N ILE A 761 16.31 11.84 19.07
CA ILE A 761 17.40 10.88 19.36
C ILE A 761 18.01 11.14 20.73
N LYS A 762 18.23 12.41 21.10
CA LYS A 762 18.73 12.77 22.43
C LYS A 762 17.78 12.35 23.54
N SER A 763 16.48 12.64 23.39
CA SER A 763 15.45 12.22 24.35
C SER A 763 15.27 10.70 24.39
N TYR A 764 15.41 10.03 23.25
CA TYR A 764 15.36 8.58 23.16
C TYR A 764 16.57 7.92 23.84
N GLY A 765 17.76 8.51 23.73
CA GLY A 765 18.93 8.10 24.50
C GLY A 765 18.69 8.18 26.02
N GLN A 766 18.01 9.23 26.51
CA GLN A 766 17.60 9.32 27.92
C GLN A 766 16.60 8.22 28.30
N LEU A 767 15.67 7.87 27.42
CA LEU A 767 14.77 6.73 27.62
C LEU A 767 15.56 5.41 27.72
N MET A 768 16.61 5.22 26.91
CA MET A 768 17.49 4.05 26.96
C MET A 768 18.26 3.93 28.27
N VAL A 769 18.69 5.04 28.86
CA VAL A 769 19.28 5.04 30.21
C VAL A 769 18.28 4.50 31.24
N HIS A 770 17.02 4.92 31.18
CA HIS A 770 15.97 4.41 32.07
C HIS A 770 15.68 2.92 31.84
N VAL A 771 15.62 2.49 30.57
CA VAL A 771 15.45 1.08 30.19
C VAL A 771 16.58 0.21 30.77
N ARG A 772 17.84 0.67 30.71
CA ARG A 772 18.97 0.00 31.34
C ARG A 772 18.83 -0.09 32.86
N CYS A 773 18.46 1.00 33.54
CA CYS A 773 18.27 1.01 35.00
C CYS A 773 17.09 0.13 35.46
N ILE A 774 16.07 -0.03 34.62
CA ILE A 774 14.94 -0.93 34.90
C ILE A 774 15.39 -2.39 34.75
N GLU A 775 16.11 -2.71 33.66
CA GLU A 775 16.61 -4.06 33.39
C GLU A 775 17.67 -4.51 34.42
N SER A 776 18.50 -3.59 34.93
CA SER A 776 19.46 -3.88 36.00
C SER A 776 18.83 -4.00 37.40
N GLY A 777 17.53 -3.74 37.53
CA GLY A 777 16.81 -3.77 38.81
C GLY A 777 17.10 -2.58 39.75
N GLU A 778 17.74 -1.52 39.25
CA GLU A 778 17.94 -0.26 40.00
C GLU A 778 16.62 0.49 40.19
N THR A 779 15.73 0.40 39.21
CA THR A 779 14.41 1.04 39.20
C THR A 779 13.30 0.00 39.01
N ASN A 780 12.31 -0.06 39.91
CA ASN A 780 11.20 -1.02 39.79
C ASN A 780 9.92 -0.32 39.32
N ILE A 781 9.37 -0.80 38.18
CA ILE A 781 8.11 -0.33 37.61
C ILE A 781 6.98 -1.37 37.67
N GLU A 782 7.20 -2.55 38.27
CA GLU A 782 6.23 -3.65 38.34
C GLU A 782 4.95 -3.27 39.10
N SER A 783 5.06 -2.36 40.08
CA SER A 783 3.88 -1.82 40.76
C SER A 783 2.92 -1.05 39.82
N ALA A 784 3.43 -0.59 38.67
CA ALA A 784 2.67 0.07 37.61
C ALA A 784 2.25 -0.87 36.46
N SER A 785 2.73 -2.11 36.41
CA SER A 785 2.57 -3.05 35.28
C SER A 785 1.26 -3.85 35.30
N VAL A 786 0.09 -3.19 35.35
CA VAL A 786 -1.20 -3.89 35.20
C VAL A 786 -1.48 -4.31 33.74
N SER A 787 -0.82 -3.69 32.76
CA SER A 787 -1.06 -3.92 31.32
C SER A 787 0.18 -4.17 30.45
N LEU A 788 1.38 -3.81 30.92
CA LEU A 788 2.66 -3.98 30.21
C LEU A 788 3.69 -4.49 31.20
N SER A 789 4.24 -5.68 30.95
CA SER A 789 5.35 -6.22 31.75
C SER A 789 6.64 -5.42 31.52
N VAL A 790 7.59 -5.52 32.46
CA VAL A 790 8.93 -4.90 32.32
C VAL A 790 9.59 -5.38 31.01
N SER A 791 9.49 -6.67 30.72
CA SER A 791 10.04 -7.27 29.50
C SER A 791 9.38 -6.75 28.22
N GLU A 792 8.05 -6.55 28.20
CA GLU A 792 7.36 -5.96 27.04
C GLU A 792 7.73 -4.48 26.83
N PHE A 793 7.93 -3.72 27.91
CA PHE A 793 8.38 -2.32 27.82
C PHE A 793 9.80 -2.23 27.25
N VAL A 794 10.75 -3.00 27.80
CA VAL A 794 12.13 -3.08 27.30
C VAL A 794 12.14 -3.55 25.84
N GLY A 795 11.40 -4.62 25.53
CA GLY A 795 11.27 -5.16 24.18
C GLY A 795 10.70 -4.15 23.18
N SER A 796 9.67 -3.38 23.57
CA SER A 796 9.09 -2.32 22.73
C SER A 796 10.08 -1.20 22.46
N ALA A 797 10.85 -0.80 23.48
CA ALA A 797 11.86 0.24 23.36
C ALA A 797 13.03 -0.17 22.44
N VAL A 798 13.46 -1.44 22.51
CA VAL A 798 14.47 -1.97 21.58
C VAL A 798 13.90 -2.10 20.16
N SER A 799 12.63 -2.51 20.01
CA SER A 799 11.98 -2.66 18.69
C SER A 799 11.81 -1.32 17.96
N ILE A 800 11.62 -0.21 18.68
CA ILE A 800 11.61 1.13 18.08
C ILE A 800 12.98 1.46 17.49
N LEU A 801 14.07 1.15 18.21
CA LEU A 801 15.43 1.36 17.68
C LEU A 801 15.72 0.47 16.48
N GLU A 802 15.26 -0.78 16.49
CA GLU A 802 15.33 -1.67 15.33
C GLU A 802 14.63 -1.04 14.11
N GLY A 803 13.46 -0.45 14.32
CA GLY A 803 12.76 0.33 13.29
C GLY A 803 13.55 1.52 12.77
N ILE A 804 14.36 2.19 13.60
CA ILE A 804 15.28 3.26 13.14
C ILE A 804 16.46 2.65 12.36
N ALA A 805 17.03 1.55 12.86
CA ALA A 805 18.22 0.91 12.31
C ALA A 805 18.00 0.33 10.91
N GLN A 806 16.77 -0.09 10.58
CA GLN A 806 16.39 -0.54 9.24
C GLN A 806 16.48 0.54 8.15
N HIS A 807 16.78 1.80 8.50
CA HIS A 807 16.88 2.92 7.56
C HIS A 807 18.25 3.62 7.61
N PRO A 808 19.21 3.18 6.77
CA PRO A 808 20.59 3.69 6.79
C PRO A 808 20.72 5.21 6.65
N THR A 809 19.84 5.86 5.87
CA THR A 809 19.90 7.31 5.63
C THR A 809 19.74 8.13 6.90
N LEU A 810 18.86 7.71 7.82
CA LEU A 810 18.63 8.41 9.09
C LEU A 810 19.74 8.15 10.10
N LEU A 811 20.32 6.94 10.07
CA LEU A 811 21.51 6.62 10.87
C LEU A 811 22.69 7.51 10.49
N MET A 812 22.88 7.75 9.18
CA MET A 812 23.95 8.60 8.69
C MET A 812 23.71 10.10 8.98
N GLU A 813 22.47 10.58 8.87
CA GLU A 813 22.13 11.97 9.18
C GLU A 813 22.43 12.33 10.65
N HIS A 814 22.25 11.38 11.58
CA HIS A 814 22.39 11.60 13.02
C HIS A 814 23.50 10.77 13.69
N GLN A 815 24.50 10.31 12.92
CA GLN A 815 25.55 9.39 13.37
C GLN A 815 26.22 9.81 14.69
N GLY A 816 26.64 11.08 14.81
CA GLY A 816 27.34 11.56 16.01
C GLY A 816 26.52 11.41 17.28
N LYS A 817 25.22 11.75 17.24
CA LYS A 817 24.35 11.67 18.41
C LYS A 817 23.96 10.24 18.76
N ILE A 818 23.80 9.37 17.77
CA ILE A 818 23.54 7.93 17.97
C ILE A 818 24.73 7.27 18.69
N ILE A 819 25.96 7.57 18.27
CA ILE A 819 27.19 7.04 18.89
C ILE A 819 27.35 7.56 20.32
N GLU A 820 27.03 8.83 20.57
CA GLU A 820 27.16 9.43 21.90
C GLU A 820 26.09 8.95 22.90
N THR A 821 24.85 8.74 22.45
CA THR A 821 23.70 8.54 23.36
C THR A 821 23.03 7.17 23.34
N ILE A 822 23.00 6.48 22.20
CA ILE A 822 22.28 5.21 22.05
C ILE A 822 23.23 4.02 22.17
N LEU A 823 24.37 4.03 21.46
CA LEU A 823 25.31 2.90 21.44
C LEU A 823 25.85 2.53 22.84
N PRO A 824 26.22 3.48 23.73
CA PRO A 824 26.71 3.12 25.06
C PRO A 824 25.68 2.35 25.90
N GLU A 825 24.40 2.69 25.74
CA GLU A 825 23.31 2.03 26.45
C GLU A 825 23.02 0.64 25.85
N LEU A 826 23.10 0.47 24.53
CA LEU A 826 23.03 -0.86 23.89
C LEU A 826 24.16 -1.79 24.36
N VAL A 827 25.39 -1.28 24.43
CA VAL A 827 26.54 -2.04 24.97
C VAL A 827 26.26 -2.46 26.42
N ALA A 828 25.74 -1.57 27.25
CA ALA A 828 25.42 -1.92 28.64
C ALA A 828 24.29 -2.97 28.74
N LEU A 829 23.29 -2.94 27.85
CA LEU A 829 22.22 -3.95 27.79
C LEU A 829 22.71 -5.34 27.36
N THR A 830 23.88 -5.44 26.70
CA THR A 830 24.51 -6.76 26.45
C THR A 830 25.00 -7.45 27.73
N GLY A 831 25.11 -6.72 28.84
CA GLY A 831 25.39 -7.29 30.16
C GLY A 831 24.16 -7.66 30.98
N SER A 832 22.95 -7.58 30.39
CA SER A 832 21.70 -7.90 31.10
C SER A 832 21.57 -9.39 31.44
N GLN A 833 20.80 -9.70 32.48
CA GLN A 833 20.49 -11.09 32.86
C GLN A 833 19.47 -11.74 31.91
N ASN A 834 18.69 -10.93 31.18
CA ASN A 834 17.68 -11.42 30.25
C ASN A 834 18.29 -11.77 28.90
N VAL A 835 18.28 -13.06 28.58
CA VAL A 835 18.85 -13.63 27.35
C VAL A 835 18.25 -12.98 26.09
N GLU A 836 16.94 -12.69 26.09
CA GLU A 836 16.26 -12.10 24.92
C GLU A 836 16.68 -10.65 24.67
N VAL A 837 16.76 -9.85 25.73
CA VAL A 837 17.19 -8.44 25.66
C VAL A 837 18.66 -8.37 25.23
N ARG A 838 19.50 -9.23 25.81
CA ARG A 838 20.91 -9.37 25.46
C ARG A 838 21.11 -9.68 23.98
N ALA A 839 20.36 -10.65 23.45
CA ALA A 839 20.42 -11.05 22.05
C ALA A 839 19.95 -9.92 21.11
N ARG A 840 18.82 -9.26 21.41
CA ARG A 840 18.31 -8.15 20.58
C ARG A 840 19.23 -6.94 20.61
N ALA A 841 19.77 -6.57 21.77
CA ALA A 841 20.71 -5.46 21.91
C ALA A 841 21.99 -5.71 21.10
N LEU A 842 22.53 -6.93 21.15
CA LEU A 842 23.75 -7.29 20.42
C LEU A 842 23.52 -7.34 18.90
N ASN A 843 22.39 -7.89 18.43
CA ASN A 843 22.02 -7.85 17.01
C ASN A 843 21.90 -6.41 16.50
N LEU A 844 21.18 -5.56 17.24
CA LEU A 844 20.99 -4.16 16.88
C LEU A 844 22.31 -3.38 16.89
N LEU A 845 23.17 -3.64 17.88
CA LEU A 845 24.51 -3.06 17.94
C LEU A 845 25.35 -3.47 16.72
N SER A 846 25.27 -4.73 16.31
CA SER A 846 25.92 -5.26 15.11
C SER A 846 25.43 -4.57 13.83
N GLU A 847 24.10 -4.49 13.64
CA GLU A 847 23.48 -3.86 12.47
C GLU A 847 23.84 -2.38 12.36
N ILE A 848 23.65 -1.60 13.44
CA ILE A 848 23.96 -0.17 13.44
C ILE A 848 25.45 0.04 13.18
N SER A 849 26.31 -0.71 13.85
CA SER A 849 27.76 -0.56 13.72
C SER A 849 28.25 -0.96 12.31
N SER A 850 27.71 -2.02 11.72
CA SER A 850 28.03 -2.43 10.34
C SER A 850 27.62 -1.37 9.31
N VAL A 851 26.43 -0.77 9.44
CA VAL A 851 25.98 0.32 8.56
C VAL A 851 26.88 1.55 8.70
N LEU A 852 27.24 1.94 9.93
CA LEU A 852 28.11 3.08 10.18
C LEU A 852 29.55 2.86 9.69
N LEU A 853 30.06 1.63 9.74
CA LEU A 853 31.42 1.28 9.31
C LEU A 853 31.52 1.11 7.78
N SER A 854 30.54 0.48 7.14
CA SER A 854 30.54 0.23 5.69
C SER A 854 30.52 1.52 4.85
N GLN A 855 29.79 2.55 5.30
CA GLN A 855 29.66 3.81 4.57
C GLN A 855 30.73 4.86 4.92
N ALA A 856 31.57 4.59 5.92
CA ALA A 856 32.72 5.45 6.27
C ALA A 856 33.79 5.54 5.17
N GLN A 857 33.69 4.70 4.12
CA GLN A 857 34.62 4.70 3.00
C GLN A 857 34.42 5.87 2.01
N PHE A 858 33.29 6.60 2.07
CA PHE A 858 32.91 7.51 0.97
C PHE A 858 32.89 9.02 1.25
N ILE A 859 32.84 9.58 2.48
CA ILE A 859 32.68 11.06 2.66
C ILE A 859 33.29 11.61 3.98
N SER A 860 33.89 12.82 3.90
CA SER A 860 34.28 13.87 4.90
C SER A 860 35.09 13.57 6.20
N PRO A 861 36.02 14.48 6.60
CA PRO A 861 36.90 14.31 7.77
C PRO A 861 36.19 14.30 9.14
N GLY A 862 35.00 14.90 9.27
CA GLY A 862 34.25 14.89 10.54
C GLY A 862 33.60 13.53 10.90
N ILE A 863 33.50 12.61 9.93
CA ILE A 863 32.97 11.25 10.15
C ILE A 863 34.05 10.33 10.72
N GLN A 864 35.33 10.66 10.50
CA GLN A 864 36.47 9.87 10.98
C GLN A 864 36.58 9.90 12.52
N ASP A 865 36.37 11.06 13.14
CA ASP A 865 36.33 11.21 14.61
C ASP A 865 35.21 10.38 15.26
N ASN A 866 34.06 10.26 14.57
CA ASN A 866 32.92 9.46 15.01
C ASN A 866 33.23 7.96 14.91
N THR A 867 33.92 7.52 13.86
CA THR A 867 34.36 6.12 13.74
C THR A 867 35.38 5.73 14.81
N ASP A 868 36.31 6.63 15.14
CA ASP A 868 37.27 6.38 16.22
C ASP A 868 36.57 6.32 17.59
N SER A 869 35.56 7.16 17.82
CA SER A 869 34.72 7.11 19.03
C SER A 869 33.92 5.80 19.15
N LEU A 870 33.35 5.31 18.04
CA LEU A 870 32.66 4.02 17.97
C LEU A 870 33.64 2.86 18.25
N LEU A 871 34.84 2.91 17.67
CA LEU A 871 35.88 1.91 17.88
C LEU A 871 36.39 1.90 19.32
N CYS A 872 36.58 3.05 19.97
CA CYS A 872 36.93 3.12 21.39
C CYS A 872 35.82 2.50 22.26
N LEU A 873 34.55 2.83 22.00
CA LEU A 873 33.43 2.27 22.76
C LEU A 873 33.38 0.74 22.68
N ILE A 874 33.53 0.19 21.47
CA ILE A 874 33.50 -1.25 21.25
C ILE A 874 34.75 -1.93 21.85
N THR A 875 35.93 -1.36 21.66
CA THR A 875 37.20 -1.93 22.14
C THR A 875 37.29 -1.90 23.67
N ASP A 876 36.89 -0.80 24.30
CA ASP A 876 37.07 -0.60 25.75
C ASP A 876 35.96 -1.29 26.56
N LYS A 877 34.73 -1.35 26.04
CA LYS A 877 33.56 -1.83 26.82
C LYS A 877 32.99 -3.16 26.35
N LEU A 878 32.93 -3.43 25.05
CA LEU A 878 32.31 -4.65 24.52
C LEU A 878 33.33 -5.79 24.41
N LEU A 879 34.53 -5.52 23.89
CA LEU A 879 35.56 -6.54 23.64
C LEU A 879 35.93 -7.38 24.88
N PRO A 880 36.02 -6.83 26.11
CA PRO A 880 36.26 -7.63 27.31
C PRO A 880 35.15 -8.63 27.65
N MET A 881 33.95 -8.47 27.09
CA MET A 881 32.80 -9.35 27.33
C MET A 881 32.65 -10.44 26.27
N TYR A 882 33.50 -10.48 25.24
CA TYR A 882 33.34 -11.43 24.13
C TYR A 882 33.50 -12.89 24.57
N GLU A 883 34.39 -13.18 25.52
CA GLU A 883 34.56 -14.56 26.01
C GLU A 883 33.26 -15.13 26.58
N SER A 884 32.53 -14.36 27.39
CA SER A 884 31.25 -14.81 27.95
C SER A 884 30.13 -14.85 26.91
N LEU A 885 30.07 -13.88 26.00
CA LEU A 885 29.05 -13.81 24.95
C LEU A 885 29.17 -14.92 23.90
N LEU A 886 30.40 -15.36 23.64
CA LEU A 886 30.71 -16.43 22.68
C LEU A 886 30.42 -17.83 23.23
N LEU A 887 30.44 -18.00 24.55
CA LEU A 887 30.12 -19.27 25.24
C LEU A 887 28.62 -19.43 25.55
N ASP A 888 27.81 -18.40 25.30
CA ASP A 888 26.35 -18.45 25.46
C ASP A 888 25.65 -19.24 24.33
N PRO A 889 24.42 -19.75 24.55
CA PRO A 889 23.66 -20.40 23.48
C PRO A 889 23.26 -19.42 22.36
N GLU A 890 23.10 -19.94 21.14
CA GLU A 890 22.59 -19.20 19.97
C GLU A 890 21.27 -18.44 20.28
N PRO A 891 21.06 -17.20 19.77
CA PRO A 891 21.74 -16.55 18.63
C PRO A 891 22.92 -15.61 19.00
N LEU A 892 23.31 -15.52 20.28
CA LEU A 892 24.28 -14.54 20.77
C LEU A 892 25.68 -14.64 20.13
N PRO A 893 26.30 -15.84 20.01
CA PRO A 893 27.60 -15.96 19.38
C PRO A 893 27.60 -15.49 17.93
N SER A 894 26.57 -15.83 17.15
CA SER A 894 26.49 -15.44 15.73
C SER A 894 26.46 -13.91 15.54
N ALA A 895 25.76 -13.19 16.42
CA ALA A 895 25.68 -11.73 16.39
C ALA A 895 27.00 -11.06 16.81
N ALA A 896 27.65 -11.59 17.86
CA ALA A 896 28.96 -11.14 18.31
C ALA A 896 30.00 -11.31 17.20
N LEU A 897 30.03 -12.48 16.57
CA LEU A 897 30.99 -12.82 15.52
C LEU A 897 30.79 -11.99 14.26
N ALA A 898 29.53 -11.71 13.87
CA ALA A 898 29.24 -10.83 12.74
C ALA A 898 29.74 -9.39 12.96
N LEU A 899 29.53 -8.85 14.17
CA LEU A 899 30.08 -7.54 14.54
C LEU A 899 31.61 -7.56 14.51
N LEU A 900 32.23 -8.58 15.09
CA LEU A 900 33.68 -8.73 15.13
C LEU A 900 34.31 -8.83 13.74
N LEU A 901 33.67 -9.59 12.84
CA LEU A 901 34.07 -9.68 11.44
C LEU A 901 34.03 -8.31 10.77
N SER A 902 32.91 -7.58 10.88
CA SER A 902 32.78 -6.25 10.28
C SER A 902 33.85 -5.27 10.81
N LEU A 903 34.19 -5.35 12.09
CA LEU A 903 35.25 -4.50 12.68
C LEU A 903 36.64 -4.84 12.15
N LEU A 904 36.94 -6.13 11.99
CA LEU A 904 38.23 -6.61 11.48
C LEU A 904 38.44 -6.27 10.00
N GLU A 905 37.39 -6.34 9.19
CA GLU A 905 37.42 -5.94 7.78
C GLU A 905 37.81 -4.46 7.62
N HIS A 906 37.32 -3.59 8.52
CA HIS A 906 37.57 -2.15 8.45
C HIS A 906 38.84 -1.68 9.19
N ARG A 907 39.23 -2.33 10.29
CA ARG A 907 40.45 -2.00 11.08
C ARG A 907 41.26 -3.26 11.38
N PRO A 908 42.20 -3.62 10.49
CA PRO A 908 43.06 -4.79 10.68
C PRO A 908 43.86 -4.79 11.99
N ALA A 909 44.16 -3.60 12.54
CA ALA A 909 44.90 -3.45 13.79
C ALA A 909 44.20 -4.05 15.03
N LEU A 910 42.88 -4.27 14.97
CA LEU A 910 42.11 -4.88 16.07
C LEU A 910 42.47 -6.37 16.29
N SER A 911 43.08 -7.03 15.30
CA SER A 911 43.53 -8.42 15.39
C SER A 911 44.47 -8.67 16.56
N ARG A 912 45.39 -7.73 16.83
CA ARG A 912 46.35 -7.83 17.94
C ARG A 912 45.64 -7.81 19.30
N ASN A 913 44.60 -6.99 19.43
CA ASN A 913 43.81 -6.91 20.66
C ASN A 913 43.02 -8.20 20.89
N MET A 914 42.44 -8.78 19.83
CA MET A 914 41.75 -10.08 19.92
C MET A 914 42.70 -11.22 20.34
N CYS A 915 43.91 -11.27 19.78
CA CYS A 915 44.90 -12.27 20.17
C CYS A 915 45.33 -12.08 21.63
N SER A 916 45.53 -10.83 22.08
CA SER A 916 45.92 -10.52 23.46
C SER A 916 44.86 -10.90 24.51
N LEU A 917 43.59 -10.97 24.10
CA LEU A 917 42.46 -11.35 24.96
C LEU A 917 42.18 -12.86 24.96
N GLY A 918 42.96 -13.66 24.24
CA GLY A 918 42.77 -15.12 24.21
C GLY A 918 41.47 -15.56 23.55
N LEU A 919 40.91 -14.78 22.61
CA LEU A 919 39.67 -15.13 21.92
C LEU A 919 39.86 -16.24 20.88
N LEU A 920 41.09 -16.42 20.37
CA LEU A 920 41.37 -17.38 19.29
C LEU A 920 41.08 -18.84 19.68
N PRO A 921 41.52 -19.35 20.85
CA PRO A 921 41.09 -20.67 21.34
C PRO A 921 39.56 -20.84 21.45
N VAL A 922 38.85 -19.80 21.86
CA VAL A 922 37.37 -19.84 22.02
C VAL A 922 36.68 -19.98 20.66
N LEU A 923 37.19 -19.33 19.61
CA LEU A 923 36.65 -19.49 18.24
C LEU A 923 36.79 -20.93 17.74
N PHE A 924 37.95 -21.56 18.00
CA PHE A 924 38.18 -22.97 17.66
C PHE A 924 37.33 -23.92 18.49
N GLN A 925 37.09 -23.60 19.77
CA GLN A 925 36.16 -24.34 20.61
C GLN A 925 34.73 -24.30 20.05
N ILE A 926 34.28 -23.15 19.53
CA ILE A 926 32.95 -23.03 18.92
C ILE A 926 32.85 -23.85 17.63
N ILE A 927 33.86 -23.79 16.76
CA ILE A 927 33.86 -24.66 15.55
C ILE A 927 33.76 -26.13 15.97
N THR A 928 34.55 -26.55 16.96
CA THR A 928 34.57 -27.94 17.42
C THR A 928 33.27 -28.41 18.05
N ASP A 929 32.63 -27.57 18.88
CA ASP A 929 31.33 -27.89 19.50
C ASP A 929 30.19 -27.97 18.46
N HIS A 930 30.31 -27.24 17.35
CA HIS A 930 29.33 -27.22 16.27
C HIS A 930 29.42 -28.38 15.27
N HIS A 931 30.49 -29.20 15.27
CA HIS A 931 30.61 -30.40 14.42
C HIS A 931 29.50 -31.45 14.59
N SER A 932 28.69 -31.35 15.66
CA SER A 932 27.59 -32.27 15.96
C SER A 932 26.19 -31.75 15.56
N LYS A 933 26.09 -30.50 15.08
CA LYS A 933 24.84 -29.81 14.69
C LYS A 933 25.00 -29.19 13.30
N SER A 934 23.92 -28.89 12.58
CA SER A 934 24.05 -28.29 11.24
C SER A 934 24.90 -27.01 11.27
N LEU A 935 25.95 -26.95 10.46
CA LEU A 935 26.84 -25.80 10.30
C LEU A 935 26.06 -24.48 10.13
N GLY A 936 26.18 -23.59 11.12
CA GLY A 936 25.37 -22.37 11.27
C GLY A 936 26.09 -21.07 10.87
N ARG A 937 25.45 -19.91 11.12
CA ARG A 937 26.00 -18.57 10.79
C ARG A 937 27.30 -18.27 11.53
N SER A 938 27.46 -18.79 12.74
CA SER A 938 28.65 -18.65 13.57
C SER A 938 29.90 -19.18 12.86
N VAL A 939 29.82 -20.35 12.21
CA VAL A 939 30.96 -20.92 11.49
C VAL A 939 31.34 -20.07 10.27
N HIS A 940 30.37 -19.54 9.52
CA HIS A 940 30.65 -18.61 8.43
C HIS A 940 31.40 -17.36 8.92
N SER A 941 30.93 -16.74 10.01
CA SER A 941 31.59 -15.56 10.58
C SER A 941 32.99 -15.88 11.11
N ILE A 942 33.21 -17.06 11.72
CA ILE A 942 34.54 -17.48 12.17
C ILE A 942 35.48 -17.69 10.98
N LEU A 943 35.03 -18.35 9.90
CA LEU A 943 35.83 -18.50 8.67
C LEU A 943 36.17 -17.14 8.06
N GLY A 944 35.23 -16.19 8.07
CA GLY A 944 35.49 -14.80 7.67
C GLY A 944 36.56 -14.13 8.54
N ILE A 945 36.48 -14.28 9.87
CA ILE A 945 37.46 -13.74 10.81
C ILE A 945 38.85 -14.33 10.54
N LEU A 946 38.94 -15.65 10.34
CA LEU A 946 40.18 -16.33 9.99
C LEU A 946 40.74 -15.82 8.66
N ASN A 947 39.89 -15.62 7.64
CA ASN A 947 40.29 -15.00 6.37
C ASN A 947 40.88 -13.59 6.56
N CYS A 948 40.25 -12.75 7.39
CA CYS A 948 40.77 -11.42 7.70
C CYS A 948 42.12 -11.50 8.40
N LEU A 949 42.31 -12.43 9.34
CA LEU A 949 43.59 -12.63 10.03
C LEU A 949 44.70 -13.09 9.07
N MET A 950 44.40 -14.04 8.19
CA MET A 950 45.34 -14.60 7.21
C MET A 950 45.83 -13.57 6.17
N ASN A 951 45.01 -12.57 5.84
CA ASN A 951 45.38 -11.50 4.92
C ASN A 951 46.30 -10.44 5.54
N GLN A 952 46.59 -10.50 6.85
CA GLN A 952 47.48 -9.55 7.52
C GLN A 952 48.95 -9.97 7.43
N ARG A 953 49.87 -8.99 7.39
CA ARG A 953 51.31 -9.25 7.33
C ARG A 953 51.89 -9.90 8.60
N ASP A 954 51.27 -9.65 9.75
CA ASP A 954 51.69 -10.13 11.08
C ASP A 954 50.74 -11.20 11.63
N ALA A 955 50.20 -12.08 10.78
CA ALA A 955 49.27 -13.12 11.19
C ALA A 955 49.93 -14.12 12.18
N PRO A 956 49.26 -14.52 13.28
CA PRO A 956 49.77 -15.48 14.27
C PRO A 956 49.70 -16.92 13.74
N MET A 957 50.41 -17.20 12.64
CA MET A 957 50.36 -18.50 11.95
C MET A 957 50.71 -19.67 12.87
N LYS A 958 51.70 -19.51 13.76
CA LYS A 958 52.12 -20.56 14.68
C LYS A 958 51.00 -20.96 15.64
N GLU A 959 50.33 -19.98 16.23
CA GLU A 959 49.19 -20.21 17.15
C GLU A 959 48.01 -20.85 16.41
N LEU A 960 47.71 -20.41 15.17
CA LEU A 960 46.66 -21.01 14.35
C LEU A 960 46.92 -22.48 14.01
N TYR A 961 48.17 -22.84 13.70
CA TYR A 961 48.54 -24.25 13.48
C TYR A 961 48.45 -25.08 14.76
N GLU A 962 48.89 -24.54 15.90
CA GLU A 962 48.81 -25.21 17.21
C GLU A 962 47.36 -25.47 17.66
N LEU A 963 46.43 -24.61 17.25
CA LEU A 963 44.99 -24.77 17.50
C LEU A 963 44.27 -25.70 16.52
N GLY A 964 44.96 -26.27 15.53
CA GLY A 964 44.40 -27.27 14.61
C GLY A 964 43.69 -26.72 13.37
N LEU A 965 44.06 -25.52 12.89
CA LEU A 965 43.45 -24.88 11.69
C LEU A 965 43.30 -25.82 10.49
N ILE A 966 44.30 -26.67 10.22
CA ILE A 966 44.30 -27.57 9.07
C ILE A 966 43.28 -28.69 9.22
N ASP A 967 43.17 -29.26 10.42
CA ASP A 967 42.25 -30.34 10.72
C ASP A 967 40.80 -29.83 10.65
N GLU A 968 40.54 -28.66 11.24
CA GLU A 968 39.24 -28.00 11.22
C GLU A 968 38.78 -27.60 9.83
N LEU A 969 39.66 -26.99 9.03
CA LEU A 969 39.36 -26.63 7.65
C LEU A 969 39.05 -27.87 6.80
N THR A 970 39.77 -28.96 7.01
CA THR A 970 39.57 -30.23 6.28
C THR A 970 38.22 -30.84 6.63
N LEU A 971 37.84 -30.85 7.93
CA LEU A 971 36.56 -31.35 8.40
C LEU A 971 35.38 -30.53 7.86
N VAL A 972 35.42 -29.20 7.99
CA VAL A 972 34.37 -28.30 7.49
C VAL A 972 34.19 -28.45 5.97
N MET A 973 35.29 -28.53 5.22
CA MET A 973 35.24 -28.74 3.77
C MET A 973 34.61 -30.09 3.41
N GLN A 974 34.97 -31.17 4.09
CA GLN A 974 34.40 -32.50 3.85
C GLN A 974 32.89 -32.53 4.16
N GLU A 975 32.48 -32.00 5.31
CA GLU A 975 31.06 -31.98 5.72
C GLU A 975 30.20 -31.13 4.76
N MET A 976 30.64 -29.93 4.41
CA MET A 976 29.94 -29.05 3.46
C MET A 976 29.92 -29.63 2.06
N GLY A 977 31.02 -30.25 1.65
CA GLY A 977 31.17 -30.89 0.35
C GLY A 977 30.17 -32.02 0.10
N HIS A 978 29.96 -32.89 1.10
CA HIS A 978 28.97 -33.97 1.01
C HIS A 978 27.53 -33.43 1.00
N ASN A 979 27.23 -32.44 1.84
CA ASN A 979 25.88 -31.91 2.00
C ASN A 979 25.42 -31.05 0.80
N CYS A 980 26.29 -30.20 0.24
CA CYS A 980 25.95 -29.36 -0.92
C CYS A 980 25.75 -30.18 -2.20
N TRP A 981 26.38 -31.36 -2.30
CA TRP A 981 26.32 -32.20 -3.50
C TRP A 981 25.18 -33.22 -3.45
N ALA A 982 24.77 -33.70 -2.26
CA ALA A 982 23.63 -34.60 -2.10
C ALA A 982 22.29 -33.93 -2.46
N GLU A 983 22.12 -32.64 -2.17
CA GLU A 983 20.88 -31.90 -2.46
C GLU A 983 20.70 -31.55 -3.95
N ALA A 984 21.78 -31.58 -4.75
CA ALA A 984 21.71 -31.37 -6.20
C ALA A 984 21.08 -32.56 -6.96
N GLY A 985 20.90 -33.71 -6.30
CA GLY A 985 20.30 -34.92 -6.88
C GLY A 985 18.77 -35.00 -6.79
N ASP A 986 18.15 -34.32 -5.81
CA ASP A 986 16.71 -34.39 -5.53
C ASP A 986 16.01 -33.05 -5.81
N ALA A 987 15.73 -32.79 -7.08
CA ALA A 987 14.99 -31.61 -7.55
C ALA A 987 13.47 -31.68 -7.31
N SER A 988 13.02 -32.16 -6.14
CA SER A 988 11.59 -32.19 -5.78
C SER A 988 11.35 -31.93 -4.28
N GLY A 989 11.43 -30.66 -3.86
CA GLY A 989 11.01 -30.26 -2.51
C GLY A 989 11.17 -28.76 -2.26
N SER A 990 10.06 -28.02 -2.17
CA SER A 990 10.00 -26.55 -2.09
C SER A 990 10.32 -25.95 -0.70
N HIS A 991 11.16 -26.58 0.13
CA HIS A 991 11.48 -26.09 1.48
C HIS A 991 12.94 -25.66 1.71
N GLY A 992 13.85 -25.77 0.73
CA GLY A 992 15.31 -25.64 0.96
C GLY A 992 16.03 -24.33 0.57
N THR A 993 15.36 -23.30 0.04
CA THR A 993 16.07 -22.18 -0.67
C THR A 993 16.91 -21.25 0.20
N ARG A 994 16.65 -21.13 1.52
CA ARG A 994 17.47 -20.32 2.43
C ARG A 994 18.65 -21.09 3.03
N GLU A 995 18.44 -22.38 3.34
CA GLU A 995 19.50 -23.23 3.90
C GLU A 995 20.54 -23.56 2.84
N SER A 996 20.14 -23.76 1.57
CA SER A 996 21.09 -23.98 0.47
C SER A 996 22.00 -22.77 0.22
N GLY A 997 21.46 -21.54 0.27
CA GLY A 997 22.25 -20.32 0.10
C GLY A 997 23.29 -20.09 1.20
N GLN A 998 22.95 -20.41 2.46
CA GLN A 998 23.89 -20.31 3.59
C GLN A 998 24.98 -21.38 3.52
N LYS A 999 24.65 -22.58 3.04
CA LYS A 999 25.64 -23.64 2.84
C LYS A 999 26.65 -23.26 1.74
N ILE A 1000 26.19 -22.65 0.66
CA ILE A 1000 27.04 -22.13 -0.42
C ILE A 1000 28.01 -21.06 0.09
N SER A 1001 27.55 -20.11 0.92
CA SER A 1001 28.41 -19.04 1.45
C SER A 1001 29.49 -19.57 2.42
N ILE A 1002 29.16 -20.56 3.25
CA ILE A 1002 30.14 -21.24 4.12
C ILE A 1002 31.21 -21.94 3.28
N LEU A 1003 30.79 -22.68 2.25
CA LEU A 1003 31.71 -23.38 1.34
C LEU A 1003 32.63 -22.39 0.61
N GLN A 1004 32.09 -21.26 0.14
CA GLN A 1004 32.89 -20.21 -0.50
C GLN A 1004 33.94 -19.63 0.46
N SER A 1005 33.55 -19.27 1.70
CA SER A 1005 34.50 -18.74 2.69
C SER A 1005 35.58 -19.76 3.09
N ALA A 1006 35.23 -21.05 3.16
CA ALA A 1006 36.18 -22.12 3.42
C ALA A 1006 37.18 -22.31 2.27
N LEU A 1007 36.71 -22.26 1.01
CA LEU A 1007 37.56 -22.27 -0.18
C LEU A 1007 38.50 -21.06 -0.20
N GLU A 1008 38.00 -19.85 0.10
CA GLU A 1008 38.82 -18.65 0.20
C GLU A 1008 39.90 -18.76 1.29
N LEU A 1009 39.57 -19.37 2.44
CA LEU A 1009 40.53 -19.61 3.52
C LEU A 1009 41.62 -20.58 3.10
N MET A 1010 41.23 -21.68 2.44
CA MET A 1010 42.18 -22.62 1.86
C MET A 1010 43.05 -21.95 0.79
N HIS A 1011 42.48 -21.09 -0.05
CA HIS A 1011 43.21 -20.34 -1.07
C HIS A 1011 44.29 -19.44 -0.46
N ASN A 1012 43.91 -18.64 0.55
CA ASN A 1012 44.81 -17.71 1.23
C ASN A 1012 45.95 -18.46 1.93
N LEU A 1013 45.64 -19.59 2.57
CA LEU A 1013 46.61 -20.47 3.20
C LEU A 1013 47.59 -21.06 2.15
N LEU A 1014 47.09 -21.67 1.08
CA LEU A 1014 47.93 -22.25 0.01
C LEU A 1014 48.78 -21.19 -0.70
N ARG A 1015 48.25 -19.98 -0.87
CA ARG A 1015 48.98 -18.84 -1.43
C ARG A 1015 50.14 -18.45 -0.52
N GLN A 1016 49.91 -18.32 0.79
CA GLN A 1016 50.97 -17.99 1.74
C GLN A 1016 52.05 -19.08 1.80
N VAL A 1017 51.64 -20.36 1.84
CA VAL A 1017 52.56 -21.52 1.74
C VAL A 1017 53.38 -21.41 0.46
N SER A 1018 52.75 -21.13 -0.68
CA SER A 1018 53.43 -20.99 -1.96
C SER A 1018 54.40 -19.81 -1.99
N GLU A 1019 54.10 -18.70 -1.35
CA GLU A 1019 55.01 -17.55 -1.25
C GLU A 1019 56.24 -17.89 -0.41
N VAL A 1020 56.07 -18.56 0.73
CA VAL A 1020 57.17 -19.02 1.60
C VAL A 1020 58.06 -20.02 0.87
N VAL A 1021 57.47 -21.06 0.27
CA VAL A 1021 58.21 -22.09 -0.49
C VAL A 1021 58.94 -21.45 -1.68
N ARG A 1022 58.32 -20.48 -2.37
CA ARG A 1022 58.97 -19.76 -3.48
C ARG A 1022 60.15 -18.93 -3.00
N LYS A 1023 60.05 -18.22 -1.87
CA LYS A 1023 61.16 -17.46 -1.27
C LYS A 1023 62.31 -18.39 -0.90
N ALA A 1024 62.03 -19.51 -0.23
CA ALA A 1024 63.04 -20.52 0.12
C ALA A 1024 63.72 -21.10 -1.14
N LEU A 1025 62.96 -21.42 -2.19
CA LEU A 1025 63.50 -21.92 -3.47
C LEU A 1025 64.31 -20.87 -4.25
N GLN A 1026 63.95 -19.59 -4.16
CA GLN A 1026 64.69 -18.49 -4.77
C GLN A 1026 66.03 -18.24 -4.07
N LEU A 1027 66.05 -18.28 -2.73
CA LEU A 1027 67.26 -18.18 -1.93
C LEU A 1027 68.20 -19.38 -2.18
N LYS A 1028 67.63 -20.59 -2.34
CA LYS A 1028 68.39 -21.80 -2.72
C LYS A 1028 68.99 -21.73 -4.13
N LYS A 1029 68.33 -21.05 -5.09
CA LYS A 1029 68.84 -20.82 -6.45
C LYS A 1029 69.83 -19.66 -6.57
N GLY A 1030 69.84 -18.73 -5.61
CA GLY A 1030 70.66 -17.51 -5.61
C GLY A 1030 72.15 -17.70 -5.35
N GLY A 1031 72.65 -18.93 -5.17
CA GLY A 1031 74.08 -19.21 -5.08
C GLY A 1031 74.74 -18.65 -3.82
N GLY A 1032 74.39 -19.20 -2.66
CA GLY A 1032 75.14 -18.99 -1.42
C GLY A 1032 74.59 -19.87 -0.31
N GLY A 1033 75.33 -20.91 0.08
CA GLY A 1033 75.03 -21.72 1.26
C GLY A 1033 75.28 -20.92 2.55
N SER A 1034 74.43 -19.93 2.84
CA SER A 1034 74.33 -19.32 4.15
C SER A 1034 73.40 -20.16 5.05
N GLY A 1035 73.68 -20.20 6.35
CA GLY A 1035 72.84 -20.92 7.32
C GLY A 1035 71.37 -20.46 7.33
N GLU A 1036 71.09 -19.23 6.90
CA GLU A 1036 69.73 -18.69 6.73
C GLU A 1036 68.96 -19.37 5.58
N GLY A 1037 69.59 -19.62 4.43
CA GLY A 1037 68.91 -20.28 3.29
C GLY A 1037 68.55 -21.74 3.55
N ASN A 1038 69.32 -22.44 4.38
CA ASN A 1038 68.99 -23.80 4.82
C ASN A 1038 67.88 -23.79 5.89
N LYS A 1039 67.91 -22.83 6.81
CA LYS A 1039 66.88 -22.69 7.84
C LYS A 1039 65.51 -22.36 7.23
N GLU A 1040 65.47 -21.44 6.26
CA GLU A 1040 64.22 -21.13 5.54
C GLU A 1040 63.73 -22.30 4.66
N ALA A 1041 64.64 -23.12 4.13
CA ALA A 1041 64.27 -24.34 3.40
C ALA A 1041 63.69 -25.41 4.34
N GLU A 1042 64.26 -25.57 5.54
CA GLU A 1042 63.75 -26.48 6.58
C GLU A 1042 62.40 -26.00 7.12
N GLU A 1043 62.24 -24.69 7.35
CA GLU A 1043 60.96 -24.08 7.74
C GLU A 1043 59.89 -24.25 6.64
N ALA A 1044 60.25 -24.11 5.37
CA ALA A 1044 59.34 -24.37 4.26
C ALA A 1044 58.96 -25.86 4.13
N GLU A 1045 59.89 -26.78 4.39
CA GLU A 1045 59.63 -28.22 4.39
C GLU A 1045 58.69 -28.63 5.54
N GLN A 1046 58.93 -28.11 6.75
CA GLN A 1046 58.02 -28.31 7.88
C GLN A 1046 56.61 -27.76 7.58
N LEU A 1047 56.52 -26.58 6.97
CA LEU A 1047 55.24 -25.97 6.61
C LEU A 1047 54.48 -26.79 5.56
N LEU A 1048 55.18 -27.40 4.60
CA LEU A 1048 54.59 -28.37 3.66
C LEU A 1048 54.10 -29.63 4.38
N LEU A 1049 54.87 -30.17 5.33
CA LEU A 1049 54.45 -31.35 6.11
C LEU A 1049 53.18 -31.06 6.93
N THR A 1050 53.09 -29.90 7.57
CA THR A 1050 51.91 -29.49 8.34
C THR A 1050 50.66 -29.33 7.47
N ASN A 1051 50.81 -28.84 6.23
CA ASN A 1051 49.70 -28.62 5.30
C ASN A 1051 49.36 -29.85 4.44
N LYS A 1052 50.08 -30.97 4.62
CA LYS A 1052 49.87 -32.21 3.86
C LYS A 1052 48.43 -32.75 3.91
N PRO A 1053 47.68 -32.69 5.05
CA PRO A 1053 46.30 -33.19 5.11
C PRO A 1053 45.35 -32.53 4.10
N LEU A 1054 45.61 -31.28 3.66
CA LEU A 1054 44.81 -30.61 2.63
C LEU A 1054 44.78 -31.38 1.30
N THR A 1055 45.77 -32.24 1.03
CA THR A 1055 45.79 -33.10 -0.16
C THR A 1055 44.63 -34.10 -0.19
N GLU A 1056 44.02 -34.43 0.96
CA GLU A 1056 42.85 -35.30 1.06
C GLU A 1056 41.58 -34.64 0.48
N LEU A 1057 41.53 -33.30 0.38
CA LEU A 1057 40.42 -32.57 -0.23
C LEU A 1057 40.43 -32.60 -1.77
N THR A 1058 41.46 -33.17 -2.39
CA THR A 1058 41.60 -33.20 -3.87
C THR A 1058 40.39 -33.80 -4.61
N PRO A 1059 39.80 -34.92 -4.17
CA PRO A 1059 38.60 -35.48 -4.81
C PRO A 1059 37.40 -34.53 -4.69
N LEU A 1060 37.23 -33.91 -3.52
CA LEU A 1060 36.16 -32.95 -3.29
C LEU A 1060 36.30 -31.70 -4.18
N LEU A 1061 37.50 -31.12 -4.28
CA LEU A 1061 37.75 -29.99 -5.16
C LEU A 1061 37.48 -30.34 -6.63
N THR A 1062 37.83 -31.57 -7.04
CA THR A 1062 37.58 -32.07 -8.39
C THR A 1062 36.07 -32.18 -8.68
N GLN A 1063 35.29 -32.61 -7.70
CA GLN A 1063 33.83 -32.66 -7.76
C GLN A 1063 33.19 -31.26 -7.83
N LEU A 1064 33.71 -30.30 -7.04
CA LEU A 1064 33.24 -28.90 -7.03
C LEU A 1064 33.51 -28.14 -8.34
N LEU A 1065 34.41 -28.61 -9.20
CA LEU A 1065 34.60 -28.05 -10.55
C LEU A 1065 33.34 -28.13 -11.43
N CYS A 1066 32.41 -29.03 -11.09
CA CYS A 1066 31.15 -29.23 -11.81
C CYS A 1066 29.93 -28.62 -11.09
N HIS A 1067 30.15 -27.79 -10.06
CA HIS A 1067 29.09 -27.13 -9.31
C HIS A 1067 28.33 -26.10 -10.18
N GLU A 1068 27.09 -25.75 -9.85
CA GLU A 1068 26.30 -24.79 -10.64
C GLU A 1068 26.82 -23.34 -10.53
N ASP A 1069 27.37 -22.98 -9.37
CA ASP A 1069 27.94 -21.66 -9.09
C ASP A 1069 29.34 -21.47 -9.71
N SER A 1070 29.54 -20.40 -10.49
CA SER A 1070 30.80 -20.11 -11.18
C SER A 1070 31.95 -19.67 -10.26
N ASP A 1071 31.64 -19.06 -9.10
CA ASP A 1071 32.66 -18.56 -8.15
C ASP A 1071 33.27 -19.72 -7.38
N ILE A 1072 32.45 -20.68 -6.93
CA ILE A 1072 32.92 -21.95 -6.36
C ILE A 1072 33.81 -22.70 -7.36
N GLN A 1073 33.42 -22.78 -8.64
CA GLN A 1073 34.25 -23.41 -9.67
C GLN A 1073 35.61 -22.71 -9.82
N GLU A 1074 35.64 -21.37 -9.75
CA GLU A 1074 36.87 -20.59 -9.90
C GLU A 1074 37.81 -20.78 -8.71
N LEU A 1075 37.29 -20.72 -7.48
CA LEU A 1075 38.06 -20.95 -6.26
C LEU A 1075 38.58 -22.40 -6.20
N ALA A 1076 37.71 -23.40 -6.41
CA ALA A 1076 38.12 -24.80 -6.43
C ALA A 1076 39.22 -25.08 -7.47
N LEU A 1077 39.15 -24.46 -8.66
CA LEU A 1077 40.17 -24.56 -9.68
C LEU A 1077 41.50 -23.91 -9.27
N LYS A 1078 41.45 -22.72 -8.64
CA LYS A 1078 42.64 -22.03 -8.13
C LYS A 1078 43.33 -22.86 -7.05
N ASP A 1079 42.55 -23.39 -6.13
CA ASP A 1079 43.06 -24.17 -4.99
C ASP A 1079 43.64 -25.48 -5.46
N LEU A 1080 42.92 -26.23 -6.30
CA LEU A 1080 43.43 -27.46 -6.92
C LEU A 1080 44.73 -27.21 -7.69
N SER A 1081 44.83 -26.09 -8.41
CA SER A 1081 46.07 -25.72 -9.11
C SER A 1081 47.24 -25.46 -8.16
N LEU A 1082 47.02 -24.76 -7.04
CA LEU A 1082 48.07 -24.50 -6.04
C LEU A 1082 48.47 -25.79 -5.31
N LEU A 1083 47.49 -26.61 -4.93
CA LEU A 1083 47.69 -27.89 -4.25
C LEU A 1083 48.56 -28.83 -5.09
N VAL A 1084 48.26 -28.95 -6.38
CA VAL A 1084 49.05 -29.78 -7.32
C VAL A 1084 50.43 -29.18 -7.63
N GLN A 1085 50.58 -27.85 -7.56
CA GLN A 1085 51.90 -27.20 -7.71
C GLN A 1085 52.81 -27.45 -6.50
N LEU A 1086 52.26 -27.41 -5.29
CA LEU A 1086 53.01 -27.56 -4.04
C LEU A 1086 53.30 -29.03 -3.71
N PHE A 1087 52.29 -29.90 -3.83
CA PHE A 1087 52.37 -31.30 -3.38
C PHE A 1087 52.47 -32.31 -4.52
N GLY A 1088 52.44 -31.89 -5.78
CA GLY A 1088 52.59 -32.78 -6.93
C GLY A 1088 51.46 -33.80 -7.13
N GLY A 1089 50.38 -33.74 -6.35
CA GLY A 1089 49.27 -34.70 -6.43
C GLY A 1089 49.64 -36.10 -5.93
N GLU A 1090 50.23 -36.21 -4.73
CA GLU A 1090 50.53 -37.51 -4.11
C GLU A 1090 49.29 -38.37 -3.77
N SER A 1091 48.08 -37.79 -3.78
CA SER A 1091 46.85 -38.53 -3.43
C SER A 1091 46.46 -39.50 -4.54
N ARG A 1092 46.33 -40.80 -4.19
CA ARG A 1092 45.97 -41.90 -5.11
C ARG A 1092 44.65 -41.66 -5.85
N ASP A 1093 43.75 -40.86 -5.28
CA ASP A 1093 42.41 -40.59 -5.80
C ASP A 1093 42.32 -39.34 -6.70
N SER A 1094 43.44 -38.62 -6.90
CA SER A 1094 43.54 -37.43 -7.78
C SER A 1094 43.06 -37.69 -9.22
N LEU A 1095 43.24 -38.92 -9.71
CA LEU A 1095 42.83 -39.39 -11.04
C LEU A 1095 42.03 -40.70 -10.95
N SER A 1096 41.16 -40.82 -9.93
CA SER A 1096 40.18 -41.92 -9.83
C SER A 1096 39.16 -41.89 -10.99
N GLN A 1097 38.39 -42.96 -11.15
CA GLN A 1097 37.36 -43.05 -12.20
C GLN A 1097 36.32 -41.92 -12.09
N ASP A 1098 35.92 -41.55 -10.87
CA ASP A 1098 34.96 -40.45 -10.64
C ASP A 1098 35.60 -39.08 -10.90
N SER A 1099 36.83 -38.85 -10.42
CA SER A 1099 37.59 -37.64 -10.70
C SER A 1099 37.78 -37.41 -12.21
N GLN A 1100 38.04 -38.47 -12.98
CA GLN A 1100 38.15 -38.41 -14.44
C GLN A 1100 36.84 -37.99 -15.12
N ASN A 1101 35.68 -38.43 -14.60
CA ASN A 1101 34.37 -38.01 -15.11
C ASN A 1101 34.09 -36.54 -14.83
N TYR A 1102 34.45 -36.04 -13.65
CA TYR A 1102 34.32 -34.61 -13.33
C TYR A 1102 35.26 -33.74 -14.14
N TYR A 1103 36.53 -34.13 -14.32
CA TYR A 1103 37.42 -33.40 -15.24
C TYR A 1103 36.89 -33.36 -16.66
N ASN A 1104 36.27 -34.45 -17.13
CA ASN A 1104 35.68 -34.52 -18.46
C ASN A 1104 34.50 -33.54 -18.59
N LYS A 1105 33.58 -33.57 -17.62
CA LYS A 1105 32.42 -32.68 -17.57
C LYS A 1105 32.86 -31.20 -17.47
N ALA A 1106 33.79 -30.88 -16.58
CA ALA A 1106 34.35 -29.54 -16.42
C ALA A 1106 35.06 -29.03 -17.68
N LEU A 1107 35.89 -29.86 -18.35
CA LEU A 1107 36.56 -29.47 -19.60
C LEU A 1107 35.57 -29.20 -20.74
N SER A 1108 34.49 -29.97 -20.82
CA SER A 1108 33.47 -29.80 -21.86
C SER A 1108 32.62 -28.53 -21.69
N ALA A 1109 32.43 -28.08 -20.45
CA ALA A 1109 31.58 -26.93 -20.12
C ALA A 1109 32.36 -25.61 -19.93
N ALA A 1110 33.66 -25.67 -19.59
CA ALA A 1110 34.42 -24.49 -19.19
C ALA A 1110 34.94 -23.63 -20.37
N PRO A 1111 35.08 -22.30 -20.20
CA PRO A 1111 35.71 -21.42 -21.19
C PRO A 1111 37.21 -21.70 -21.36
N PRO A 1112 37.84 -21.27 -22.47
CA PRO A 1112 39.22 -21.63 -22.83
C PRO A 1112 40.26 -21.26 -21.76
N ARG A 1113 40.07 -20.15 -21.03
CA ARG A 1113 40.97 -19.78 -19.91
C ARG A 1113 40.97 -20.80 -18.78
N LYS A 1114 39.78 -21.29 -18.37
CA LYS A 1114 39.63 -22.30 -17.32
C LYS A 1114 40.12 -23.68 -17.82
N GLN A 1115 39.81 -24.03 -19.08
CA GLN A 1115 40.32 -25.25 -19.73
C GLN A 1115 41.86 -25.32 -19.71
N LYS A 1116 42.55 -24.20 -19.97
CA LYS A 1116 44.02 -24.16 -19.95
C LYS A 1116 44.61 -24.48 -18.58
N VAL A 1117 43.98 -24.00 -17.51
CA VAL A 1117 44.43 -24.30 -16.13
C VAL A 1117 44.15 -25.76 -15.79
N LEU A 1118 42.96 -26.28 -16.12
CA LEU A 1118 42.60 -27.69 -15.96
C LEU A 1118 43.59 -28.63 -16.67
N LEU A 1119 43.94 -28.34 -17.93
CA LEU A 1119 44.92 -29.13 -18.67
C LEU A 1119 46.32 -29.08 -18.02
N ARG A 1120 46.73 -27.94 -17.45
CA ARG A 1120 47.99 -27.86 -16.70
C ARG A 1120 47.97 -28.72 -15.44
N VAL A 1121 46.85 -28.73 -14.71
CA VAL A 1121 46.65 -29.59 -13.53
C VAL A 1121 46.76 -31.07 -13.95
N ILE A 1122 46.00 -31.48 -14.97
CA ILE A 1122 46.02 -32.87 -15.49
C ILE A 1122 47.41 -33.26 -15.97
N LYS A 1123 48.09 -32.39 -16.75
CA LYS A 1123 49.46 -32.63 -17.20
C LYS A 1123 50.40 -32.83 -16.01
N ARG A 1124 50.29 -31.99 -14.99
CA ARG A 1124 51.15 -32.07 -13.80
C ARG A 1124 50.94 -33.38 -13.05
N LEU A 1125 49.68 -33.77 -12.81
CA LEU A 1125 49.33 -35.05 -12.17
C LEU A 1125 49.88 -36.27 -12.92
N LEU A 1126 49.88 -36.23 -14.26
CA LEU A 1126 50.43 -37.30 -15.10
C LEU A 1126 51.97 -37.34 -15.09
N THR A 1127 52.63 -36.19 -14.92
CA THR A 1127 54.10 -36.13 -14.86
C THR A 1127 54.66 -36.48 -13.49
N THR A 1128 53.87 -36.39 -12.42
CA THR A 1128 54.34 -36.57 -11.05
C THR A 1128 54.27 -38.02 -10.58
N ALA A 1129 53.27 -38.80 -11.03
CA ALA A 1129 53.13 -40.18 -10.60
C ALA A 1129 52.68 -41.14 -11.71
N GLN A 1130 53.38 -42.27 -11.85
CA GLN A 1130 53.16 -43.26 -12.91
C GLN A 1130 51.77 -43.94 -12.82
N HIS A 1131 51.25 -44.17 -11.61
CA HIS A 1131 49.94 -44.79 -11.39
C HIS A 1131 48.77 -43.96 -11.96
N HIS A 1132 48.90 -42.63 -12.01
CA HIS A 1132 47.92 -41.75 -12.67
C HIS A 1132 47.87 -41.98 -14.19
N THR A 1133 49.01 -42.26 -14.81
CA THR A 1133 49.06 -42.57 -16.25
C THR A 1133 48.43 -43.92 -16.57
N GLU A 1134 48.54 -44.89 -15.64
CA GLU A 1134 47.89 -46.20 -15.76
C GLU A 1134 46.37 -46.09 -15.56
N SER A 1135 45.92 -45.33 -14.56
CA SER A 1135 44.49 -45.06 -14.32
C SER A 1135 43.83 -44.36 -15.51
N LEU A 1136 44.49 -43.36 -16.10
CA LEU A 1136 43.98 -42.65 -17.29
C LEU A 1136 43.86 -43.58 -18.51
N LYS A 1137 44.78 -44.54 -18.67
CA LYS A 1137 44.70 -45.55 -19.75
C LYS A 1137 43.57 -46.53 -19.55
N GLN A 1138 43.28 -46.91 -18.31
CA GLN A 1138 42.30 -47.93 -17.99
C GLN A 1138 40.85 -47.40 -17.99
N TYR A 1139 40.61 -46.18 -17.48
CA TYR A 1139 39.26 -45.63 -17.29
C TYR A 1139 39.01 -44.30 -18.01
N GLY A 1140 40.03 -43.67 -18.59
CA GLY A 1140 39.97 -42.28 -19.10
C GLY A 1140 39.57 -42.11 -20.56
N THR A 1141 38.92 -43.12 -21.17
CA THR A 1141 38.48 -43.04 -22.56
C THR A 1141 37.59 -41.83 -22.89
N PRO A 1142 36.65 -41.38 -22.01
CA PRO A 1142 35.80 -40.20 -22.28
C PRO A 1142 36.61 -38.91 -22.18
N LEU A 1143 37.42 -38.77 -21.13
CA LEU A 1143 38.28 -37.61 -20.88
C LEU A 1143 39.29 -37.41 -22.02
N LEU A 1144 39.93 -38.48 -22.47
CA LEU A 1144 40.84 -38.45 -23.62
C LEU A 1144 40.12 -38.08 -24.93
N GLY A 1145 38.85 -38.46 -25.10
CA GLY A 1145 38.03 -38.08 -26.25
C GLY A 1145 37.75 -36.57 -26.28
N THR A 1146 37.40 -35.99 -25.14
CA THR A 1146 37.20 -34.55 -25.00
C THR A 1146 38.50 -33.78 -25.19
N ILE A 1147 39.62 -34.22 -24.61
CA ILE A 1147 40.94 -33.62 -24.84
C ILE A 1147 41.33 -33.70 -26.33
N HIS A 1148 41.01 -34.79 -27.03
CA HIS A 1148 41.22 -34.91 -28.47
C HIS A 1148 40.38 -33.91 -29.29
N SER A 1149 39.13 -33.66 -28.91
CA SER A 1149 38.31 -32.62 -29.57
C SER A 1149 38.91 -31.21 -29.42
N LEU A 1150 39.50 -30.91 -28.26
CA LEU A 1150 40.14 -29.62 -27.95
C LEU A 1150 41.44 -29.38 -28.75
N VAL A 1151 42.09 -30.42 -29.27
CA VAL A 1151 43.25 -30.28 -30.17
C VAL A 1151 42.84 -29.66 -31.51
N HIS A 1152 41.60 -29.90 -31.97
CA HIS A 1152 41.11 -29.51 -33.29
C HIS A 1152 40.41 -28.14 -33.35
N THR A 1153 40.13 -27.49 -32.23
CA THR A 1153 39.40 -26.20 -32.13
C THR A 1153 40.25 -24.94 -32.37
N ALA A 1154 41.36 -25.03 -33.11
CA ALA A 1154 42.32 -23.92 -33.22
C ALA A 1154 41.81 -22.76 -34.12
N SER A 1155 41.43 -21.63 -33.51
CA SER A 1155 41.12 -20.39 -34.26
C SER A 1155 41.80 -19.11 -33.71
N SER A 1156 42.31 -19.10 -32.47
CA SER A 1156 43.04 -17.97 -31.85
C SER A 1156 44.41 -18.33 -31.22
N HIS A 1157 45.24 -17.33 -30.89
CA HIS A 1157 46.56 -17.54 -30.25
C HIS A 1157 46.47 -18.14 -28.82
N ALA A 1158 45.35 -17.94 -28.13
CA ALA A 1158 45.06 -18.61 -26.85
C ALA A 1158 44.73 -20.10 -27.07
N ASP A 1159 44.03 -20.43 -28.16
CA ASP A 1159 43.68 -21.80 -28.55
C ASP A 1159 44.90 -22.61 -28.97
N MET A 1160 45.95 -21.96 -29.51
CA MET A 1160 47.21 -22.64 -29.83
C MET A 1160 47.90 -23.18 -28.58
N ALA A 1161 47.93 -22.43 -27.48
CA ALA A 1161 48.53 -22.88 -26.23
C ALA A 1161 47.70 -23.99 -25.54
N LEU A 1162 46.39 -24.01 -25.77
CA LEU A 1162 45.48 -25.08 -25.35
C LEU A 1162 45.72 -26.36 -26.16
N SER A 1163 45.79 -26.24 -27.48
CA SER A 1163 46.03 -27.36 -28.40
C SER A 1163 47.39 -28.01 -28.15
N THR A 1164 48.45 -27.23 -27.88
CA THR A 1164 49.76 -27.79 -27.51
C THR A 1164 49.74 -28.54 -26.18
N LEU A 1165 49.11 -27.98 -25.14
CA LEU A 1165 48.94 -28.65 -23.84
C LEU A 1165 48.12 -29.95 -23.97
N ALA A 1166 47.03 -29.92 -24.74
CA ALA A 1166 46.19 -31.08 -24.99
C ALA A 1166 46.95 -32.18 -25.76
N ALA A 1167 47.75 -31.81 -26.77
CA ALA A 1167 48.58 -32.74 -27.53
C ALA A 1167 49.67 -33.39 -26.65
N GLU A 1168 50.30 -32.63 -25.75
CA GLU A 1168 51.28 -33.16 -24.79
C GLU A 1168 50.65 -34.16 -23.81
N ILE A 1169 49.43 -33.91 -23.35
CA ILE A 1169 48.70 -34.82 -22.46
C ILE A 1169 48.32 -36.11 -23.19
N LEU A 1170 47.88 -36.03 -24.45
CA LEU A 1170 47.54 -37.20 -25.26
C LEU A 1170 48.76 -38.09 -25.56
N LYS A 1171 49.96 -37.49 -25.69
CA LYS A 1171 51.23 -38.23 -25.76
C LYS A 1171 51.52 -38.99 -24.47
N LEU A 1172 51.30 -38.36 -23.32
CA LEU A 1172 51.47 -39.00 -22.00
C LEU A 1172 50.42 -40.10 -21.76
N GLY A 1173 49.17 -39.90 -22.23
CA GLY A 1173 48.06 -40.84 -22.11
C GLY A 1173 48.05 -42.01 -23.12
N GLY A 1174 48.95 -42.01 -24.10
CA GLY A 1174 49.14 -43.13 -25.04
C GLY A 1174 48.17 -43.21 -26.23
N LYS A 1175 47.49 -42.11 -26.61
CA LYS A 1175 46.55 -42.08 -27.76
C LYS A 1175 47.01 -41.29 -28.99
N LEU A 1176 48.18 -40.65 -28.95
CA LEU A 1176 48.82 -40.07 -30.14
C LEU A 1176 50.15 -40.80 -30.42
N THR A 1177 50.19 -41.55 -31.52
CA THR A 1177 51.41 -41.79 -32.30
C THR A 1177 51.61 -40.64 -33.26
#